data_AF-Q0Q237-F1
#
_entry.id   AF-Q0Q237-F1
#
_cell.length_a   1.000
_cell.length_b   1.000
_cell.length_c   1.000
_cell.angle_alpha   90.00
_cell.angle_beta   90.00
_cell.angle_gamma   90.00
#
_symmetry.space_group_name_H-M   'P 1'
#
loop_
_entity.id
_entity.type
_entity.pdbx_description
1 polymer ?
#
loop_
_entity_poly.entity_id
_entity_poly.type
_entity_poly.pdbx_seq_one_letter_code
_entity_poly.pdbx_strand_id
1 'polypeptide(L)'
;MWAFLGRPECILCLSSALCAMALLSNNEFSRLNQTHLTPLLLINRKVGLQVKDSQFTLEGFPFRIISGTIDYFRIPRNSWRLSLRKMQAGGFNTLTTHIPWNLHEPAVGQFYFTENTDLIAFITMASQSGLWVILCPGPYIGSDLDLGGLPSWLLKDPKMKLRTTYKGFTKAMNRYFDNLIPKIAKFQYKKGGPIIAVQVENEYGSYYMDKKYMAYVKTALVSRGIDELLMTADDGVSLRKGHLENVLATVHMKNIKKETFGDLRSIQGKSPILMMVYTTKSFDTWGTLHQTGDAQMLLKDVHEMFHLGFSLNFYMFQGGTNFGLIGGAQSSEGYKPVVTSYDYNALVSEGGEYTVQYREFQRFFHSVTVADSHLTVQPKTTQMFAYQPVTLLYFMTLWEFLPNLVKTTKSSKPLSMEQLRVNERSGQSFGYILYETVIFSGGLITSRGHIRDRGQVVFLDNIYIGLLDQSNSELLLYKDVSKKSQILRILVENQGRLTSGQDINKERKGLTGDIYLDKSPLRPFKIYSLEMNNIFIQREFPNSWQRVTSQVQGPAFFLSYLKAGDPPQDTFMKIQGWGKGVISINGRSLGRYWNIGPQETVFVPGSWLQPGVNKIIMFEELKGDEKIHFSTKAQLGH
;
A
#
# COMPACT_ATOMS: atom_id res chain seq x y z
N MET A 1 29.69 14.90 -58.59
CA MET A 1 28.23 14.93 -58.43
C MET A 1 27.93 14.64 -56.95
N TRP A 2 27.48 15.68 -56.20
CA TRP A 2 26.78 15.66 -54.89
C TRP A 2 27.62 15.25 -53.66
N ALA A 3 28.13 16.15 -52.80
CA ALA A 3 27.50 17.13 -51.90
C ALA A 3 26.74 16.50 -50.70
N PHE A 4 27.45 16.31 -49.57
CA PHE A 4 26.87 16.05 -48.26
C PHE A 4 26.49 17.38 -47.60
N LEU A 5 25.21 17.71 -47.60
CA LEU A 5 24.61 18.80 -46.83
C LEU A 5 24.41 18.34 -45.38
N GLY A 6 25.21 18.88 -44.46
CA GLY A 6 24.97 18.78 -43.02
C GLY A 6 23.73 19.60 -42.64
N ARG A 7 22.77 18.96 -41.95
CA ARG A 7 21.56 19.63 -41.45
C ARG A 7 21.88 20.59 -40.30
N PRO A 8 21.32 21.81 -40.28
CA PRO A 8 21.51 22.80 -39.20
C PRO A 8 20.56 22.58 -38.00
N GLU A 9 20.19 21.34 -37.68
CA GLU A 9 19.21 21.04 -36.61
C GLU A 9 19.85 20.92 -35.21
N CYS A 10 21.16 20.66 -35.10
CA CYS A 10 21.83 20.48 -33.81
C CYS A 10 22.29 21.79 -33.12
N ILE A 11 22.37 22.91 -33.85
CA ILE A 11 22.81 24.20 -33.27
C ILE A 11 21.61 25.03 -32.77
N LEU A 12 20.40 24.77 -33.27
CA LEU A 12 19.16 25.43 -32.83
C LEU A 12 18.53 24.82 -31.57
N CYS A 13 18.90 23.60 -31.17
CA CYS A 13 18.45 23.00 -29.90
C CYS A 13 19.28 23.44 -28.68
N LEU A 14 20.54 23.87 -28.89
CA LEU A 14 21.39 24.39 -27.82
C LEU A 14 21.11 25.86 -27.50
N SER A 15 20.68 26.66 -28.49
CA SER A 15 20.30 28.05 -28.26
C SER A 15 18.90 28.21 -27.65
N SER A 16 17.96 27.28 -27.93
CA SER A 16 16.64 27.28 -27.30
C SER A 16 16.64 26.81 -25.85
N ALA A 17 17.55 25.87 -25.48
CA ALA A 17 17.75 25.44 -24.10
C ALA A 17 18.36 26.54 -23.20
N LEU A 18 19.27 27.36 -23.75
CA LEU A 18 19.85 28.51 -23.04
C LEU A 18 18.87 29.71 -22.99
N CYS A 19 18.08 29.96 -24.04
CA CYS A 19 17.06 31.01 -24.02
C CYS A 19 15.87 30.68 -23.10
N ALA A 20 15.47 29.42 -22.96
CA ALA A 20 14.44 29.01 -21.99
C ALA A 20 14.92 29.19 -20.53
N MET A 21 16.20 28.94 -20.25
CA MET A 21 16.82 29.18 -18.95
C MET A 21 16.97 30.69 -18.64
N ALA A 22 17.23 31.51 -19.66
CA ALA A 22 17.36 32.97 -19.51
C ALA A 22 16.02 33.72 -19.42
N LEU A 23 14.94 33.18 -19.99
CA LEU A 23 13.59 33.75 -19.84
C LEU A 23 12.89 33.33 -18.54
N LEU A 24 13.35 32.26 -17.88
CA LEU A 24 12.84 31.80 -16.58
C LEU A 24 13.64 32.34 -15.38
N SER A 25 14.79 33.00 -15.60
CA SER A 25 15.61 33.56 -14.51
C SER A 25 15.10 34.88 -13.93
N ASN A 26 14.11 35.53 -14.58
CA ASN A 26 13.68 36.89 -14.22
C ASN A 26 12.35 36.99 -13.46
N ASN A 27 11.76 35.88 -13.01
CA ASN A 27 10.66 35.92 -12.03
C ASN A 27 11.19 35.53 -10.65
N GLU A 28 11.82 36.48 -9.96
CA GLU A 28 12.19 36.29 -8.55
C GLU A 28 10.92 36.06 -7.71
N PHE A 29 10.74 34.83 -7.22
CA PHE A 29 9.75 34.57 -6.19
C PHE A 29 10.16 35.34 -4.93
N SER A 30 9.24 36.13 -4.35
CA SER A 30 9.43 36.61 -2.98
C SER A 30 9.59 35.39 -2.07
N ARG A 31 10.77 35.21 -1.47
CA ARG A 31 11.06 34.03 -0.65
C ARG A 31 10.06 33.92 0.50
N LEU A 32 9.41 32.76 0.61
CA LEU A 32 8.49 32.47 1.71
C LEU A 32 9.28 32.26 3.00
N ASN A 33 9.15 33.20 3.94
CA ASN A 33 9.76 33.06 5.26
C ASN A 33 8.78 32.43 6.24
N GLN A 34 8.93 31.13 6.46
CA GLN A 34 8.09 30.34 7.37
C GLN A 34 8.90 29.63 8.46
N THR A 35 10.17 30.02 8.67
CA THR A 35 11.11 29.35 9.58
C THR A 35 10.66 29.39 11.04
N HIS A 36 9.96 30.46 11.44
CA HIS A 36 9.40 30.64 12.78
C HIS A 36 8.12 29.82 13.03
N LEU A 37 7.47 29.30 11.97
CA LEU A 37 6.22 28.55 12.04
C LEU A 37 6.45 27.04 12.09
N THR A 38 7.33 26.58 12.97
CA THR A 38 7.65 25.16 13.13
C THR A 38 7.14 24.63 14.48
N PRO A 39 6.87 23.31 14.60
CA PRO A 39 6.43 22.71 15.87
C PRO A 39 7.41 22.91 17.03
N LEU A 40 8.71 23.07 16.71
CA LEU A 40 9.79 23.24 17.68
C LEU A 40 9.88 24.66 18.24
N LEU A 41 9.52 25.67 17.45
CA LEU A 41 9.61 27.09 17.85
C LEU A 41 8.29 27.63 18.40
N LEU A 42 7.15 27.12 17.91
CA LEU A 42 5.83 27.53 18.40
C LEU A 42 5.47 26.78 19.69
N ILE A 43 5.94 27.29 20.82
CA ILE A 43 5.64 26.79 22.17
C ILE A 43 4.27 27.30 22.64
N ASN A 44 3.98 28.59 22.44
CA ASN A 44 2.72 29.22 22.81
C ASN A 44 1.75 29.20 21.63
N ARG A 45 0.75 28.32 21.67
CA ARG A 45 -0.19 28.08 20.58
C ARG A 45 -1.58 28.57 20.95
N LYS A 46 -2.14 29.47 20.15
CA LYS A 46 -3.44 30.12 20.35
C LYS A 46 -4.36 29.90 19.17
N VAL A 47 -3.84 30.04 17.94
CA VAL A 47 -4.63 29.98 16.71
C VAL A 47 -4.01 28.96 15.75
N GLY A 48 -4.70 27.82 15.64
CA GLY A 48 -4.32 26.75 14.70
C GLY A 48 -4.48 27.14 13.23
N LEU A 49 -4.39 26.16 12.34
CA LEU A 49 -4.50 26.39 10.91
C LEU A 49 -5.90 26.94 10.55
N GLN A 50 -5.93 28.11 9.93
CA GLN A 50 -7.16 28.77 9.50
C GLN A 50 -7.10 29.12 8.01
N VAL A 51 -8.29 29.22 7.42
CA VAL A 51 -8.49 29.74 6.07
C VAL A 51 -8.90 31.20 6.18
N LYS A 52 -8.10 32.10 5.59
CA LYS A 52 -8.41 33.53 5.49
C LYS A 52 -8.24 33.97 4.04
N ASP A 53 -9.34 34.40 3.44
CA ASP A 53 -9.41 34.75 2.01
C ASP A 53 -8.84 33.62 1.13
N SER A 54 -7.77 33.88 0.39
CA SER A 54 -7.14 32.90 -0.51
C SER A 54 -5.91 32.22 0.07
N GLN A 55 -5.64 32.33 1.38
CA GLN A 55 -4.42 31.82 2.01
C GLN A 55 -4.70 31.02 3.29
N PHE A 56 -3.82 30.06 3.58
CA PHE A 56 -3.77 29.48 4.91
C PHE A 56 -3.01 30.41 5.86
N THR A 57 -3.42 30.41 7.12
CA THR A 57 -2.71 31.12 8.18
C THR A 57 -2.48 30.19 9.37
N LEU A 58 -1.33 30.34 10.02
CA LEU A 58 -0.98 29.63 11.26
C LEU A 58 -0.49 30.67 12.27
N GLU A 59 -1.10 30.74 13.46
CA GLU A 59 -0.91 31.85 14.42
C GLU A 59 -1.14 33.24 13.80
N GLY A 60 -2.03 33.33 12.80
CA GLY A 60 -2.34 34.56 12.06
C GLY A 60 -1.31 34.96 11.00
N PHE A 61 -0.19 34.25 10.87
CA PHE A 61 0.81 34.47 9.82
C PHE A 61 0.49 33.66 8.57
N PRO A 62 0.74 34.19 7.35
CA PRO A 62 0.59 33.44 6.11
C PRO A 62 1.42 32.15 6.14
N PHE A 63 0.76 31.03 5.85
CA PHE A 63 1.36 29.70 5.85
C PHE A 63 1.06 29.02 4.52
N ARG A 64 2.07 28.38 3.94
CA ARG A 64 1.95 27.61 2.70
C ARG A 64 2.36 26.18 2.98
N ILE A 65 1.41 25.26 2.82
CA ILE A 65 1.63 23.85 3.10
C ILE A 65 2.42 23.25 1.93
N ILE A 66 3.62 22.76 2.23
CA ILE A 66 4.45 21.94 1.35
C ILE A 66 4.53 20.58 2.04
N SER A 67 3.57 19.73 1.72
CA SER A 67 3.39 18.42 2.33
C SER A 67 3.92 17.30 1.45
N GLY A 68 4.31 16.20 2.09
CA GLY A 68 4.61 14.96 1.42
C GLY A 68 3.96 13.79 2.17
N THR A 69 3.48 12.81 1.41
CA THR A 69 2.83 11.63 1.98
C THR A 69 3.86 10.56 2.28
N ILE A 70 3.90 10.12 3.54
CA ILE A 70 4.61 8.93 3.98
C ILE A 70 3.65 8.07 4.81
N ASP A 71 3.49 6.81 4.39
CA ASP A 71 2.70 5.83 5.13
C ASP A 71 3.62 5.00 6.04
N TYR A 72 3.53 5.23 7.35
CA TYR A 72 4.44 4.61 8.33
C TYR A 72 4.42 3.08 8.31
N PHE A 73 3.30 2.47 7.95
CA PHE A 73 3.14 1.02 7.87
C PHE A 73 3.89 0.39 6.68
N ARG A 74 4.33 1.19 5.69
CA ARG A 74 5.11 0.74 4.52
C ARG A 74 6.62 0.89 4.68
N ILE A 75 7.07 1.54 5.75
CA ILE A 75 8.49 1.78 6.03
C ILE A 75 8.85 1.12 7.36
N PRO A 76 9.96 0.38 7.46
CA PRO A 76 10.43 -0.14 8.74
C PRO A 76 10.58 0.97 9.79
N ARG A 77 10.12 0.72 11.02
CA ARG A 77 10.16 1.70 12.12
C ARG A 77 11.52 2.38 12.30
N ASN A 78 12.61 1.62 12.15
CA ASN A 78 13.98 2.12 12.30
C ASN A 78 14.36 3.18 11.25
N SER A 79 13.71 3.15 10.09
CA SER A 79 13.98 4.07 8.97
C SER A 79 13.09 5.32 9.01
N TRP A 80 12.03 5.37 9.83
CA TRP A 80 11.12 6.53 9.90
C TRP A 80 11.83 7.85 10.16
N ARG A 81 12.74 7.89 11.14
CA ARG A 81 13.47 9.11 11.47
C ARG A 81 14.31 9.60 10.29
N LEU A 82 14.93 8.68 9.54
CA LEU A 82 15.71 9.02 8.37
C LEU A 82 14.82 9.60 7.26
N SER A 83 13.68 8.96 6.98
CA SER A 83 12.69 9.42 5.99
C SER A 83 12.14 10.80 6.32
N LEU A 84 11.77 11.05 7.57
CA LEU A 84 11.25 12.35 8.03
C LEU A 84 12.32 13.45 7.96
N ARG A 85 13.59 13.12 8.24
CA ARG A 85 14.70 14.07 8.07
C ARG A 85 14.98 14.38 6.61
N LYS A 86 14.80 13.42 5.70
CA LYS A 86 14.87 13.66 4.25
C LYS A 86 13.75 14.59 3.80
N MET A 87 12.53 14.40 4.29
CA MET A 87 11.42 15.30 4.03
C MET A 87 11.75 16.74 4.47
N GLN A 88 12.19 16.91 5.71
CA GLN A 88 12.62 18.22 6.22
C GLN A 88 13.74 18.83 5.35
N ALA A 89 14.80 18.07 5.07
CA ALA A 89 15.94 18.53 4.27
C ALA A 89 15.59 18.79 2.80
N GLY A 90 14.46 18.27 2.32
CA GLY A 90 13.91 18.53 0.99
C GLY A 90 13.15 19.86 0.89
N GLY A 91 12.94 20.58 2.00
CA GLY A 91 12.17 21.84 2.03
C GLY A 91 10.68 21.66 2.33
N PHE A 92 10.26 20.45 2.73
CA PHE A 92 8.89 20.19 3.15
C PHE A 92 8.68 20.62 4.61
N ASN A 93 7.50 21.16 4.91
CA ASN A 93 7.14 21.61 6.25
C ASN A 93 6.05 20.76 6.90
N THR A 94 5.39 19.89 6.13
CA THR A 94 4.24 19.11 6.57
C THR A 94 4.37 17.67 6.11
N LEU A 95 3.90 16.74 6.94
CA LEU A 95 3.75 15.33 6.67
C LEU A 95 2.26 15.00 6.52
N THR A 96 1.89 14.31 5.46
CA THR A 96 0.57 13.67 5.35
C THR A 96 0.72 12.16 5.61
N THR A 97 -0.16 11.56 6.39
CA THR A 97 -0.10 10.11 6.65
C THR A 97 -1.48 9.48 6.87
N HIS A 98 -1.68 8.27 6.33
CA HIS A 98 -2.92 7.50 6.45
C HIS A 98 -2.89 6.52 7.62
N ILE A 99 -4.06 6.22 8.18
CA ILE A 99 -4.21 5.25 9.27
C ILE A 99 -4.97 4.02 8.74
N PRO A 100 -4.30 2.87 8.55
CA PRO A 100 -4.91 1.67 7.99
C PRO A 100 -5.69 0.90 9.08
N TRP A 101 -7.02 1.03 9.07
CA TRP A 101 -7.88 0.36 10.05
C TRP A 101 -7.64 -1.16 10.08
N ASN A 102 -7.49 -1.81 8.92
CA ASN A 102 -7.22 -3.25 8.81
C ASN A 102 -5.94 -3.71 9.55
N LEU A 103 -4.90 -2.89 9.67
CA LEU A 103 -3.68 -3.23 10.40
C LEU A 103 -3.79 -2.91 11.89
N HIS A 104 -4.58 -1.89 12.24
CA HIS A 104 -4.82 -1.55 13.63
C HIS A 104 -5.85 -2.47 14.30
N GLU A 105 -6.86 -2.95 13.59
CA GLU A 105 -7.88 -3.90 14.08
C GLU A 105 -7.97 -5.15 13.17
N PRO A 106 -6.90 -5.99 13.12
CA PRO A 106 -6.88 -7.17 12.26
C PRO A 106 -7.91 -8.24 12.69
N ALA A 107 -8.31 -8.23 13.97
CA ALA A 107 -9.41 -9.02 14.52
C ALA A 107 -10.35 -8.11 15.32
N VAL A 108 -11.64 -8.45 15.35
CA VAL A 108 -12.69 -7.63 15.97
C VAL A 108 -12.36 -7.31 17.42
N GLY A 109 -12.18 -6.03 17.74
CA GLY A 109 -11.88 -5.54 19.08
C GLY A 109 -10.42 -5.64 19.53
N GLN A 110 -9.53 -6.20 18.71
CA GLN A 110 -8.10 -6.34 19.01
C GLN A 110 -7.32 -5.21 18.35
N PHE A 111 -6.88 -4.21 19.13
CA PHE A 111 -6.20 -3.03 18.61
C PHE A 111 -4.68 -3.05 18.83
N TYR A 112 -3.90 -2.84 17.76
CA TYR A 112 -2.44 -2.82 17.80
C TYR A 112 -1.88 -1.45 17.40
N PHE A 113 -0.92 -0.96 18.18
CA PHE A 113 -0.18 0.30 17.95
C PHE A 113 1.30 0.09 18.29
N THR A 114 1.88 -1.00 17.80
CA THR A 114 3.26 -1.44 18.12
C THR A 114 4.06 -1.66 16.85
N GLU A 115 5.39 -1.74 16.97
CA GLU A 115 6.29 -1.95 15.81
C GLU A 115 6.00 -0.95 14.67
N ASN A 116 5.83 -1.42 13.43
CA ASN A 116 5.49 -0.61 12.26
C ASN A 116 4.06 -0.04 12.30
N THR A 117 3.23 -0.37 13.28
CA THR A 117 1.88 0.22 13.47
C THR A 117 1.85 1.25 14.60
N ASP A 118 3.01 1.60 15.19
CA ASP A 118 3.10 2.61 16.25
C ASP A 118 2.97 4.05 15.70
N LEU A 119 1.73 4.42 15.39
CA LEU A 119 1.35 5.75 14.91
C LEU A 119 1.82 6.87 15.85
N ILE A 120 1.76 6.62 17.16
CA ILE A 120 2.05 7.64 18.18
C ILE A 120 3.54 7.98 18.18
N ALA A 121 4.40 6.96 18.10
CA ALA A 121 5.83 7.17 17.91
C ALA A 121 6.11 7.90 16.58
N PHE A 122 5.43 7.54 15.50
CA PHE A 122 5.64 8.17 14.19
C PHE A 122 5.30 9.67 14.20
N ILE A 123 4.12 10.05 14.72
CA ILE A 123 3.70 11.46 14.85
C ILE A 123 4.65 12.22 15.76
N THR A 124 5.12 11.60 16.85
CA THR A 124 6.10 12.20 17.76
C THR A 124 7.43 12.46 17.05
N MET A 125 7.92 11.51 16.24
CA MET A 125 9.14 11.69 15.44
C MET A 125 9.00 12.78 14.38
N ALA A 126 7.80 12.94 13.78
CA ALA A 126 7.52 14.02 12.84
C ALA A 126 7.62 15.38 13.54
N SER A 127 7.00 15.53 14.72
CA SER A 127 7.11 16.75 15.53
C SER A 127 8.57 17.06 15.91
N GLN A 128 9.33 16.06 16.34
CA GLN A 128 10.77 16.21 16.68
C GLN A 128 11.64 16.54 15.47
N SER A 129 11.16 16.23 14.27
CA SER A 129 11.82 16.59 13.00
C SER A 129 11.32 17.92 12.46
N GLY A 130 10.52 18.68 13.23
CA GLY A 130 10.04 20.02 12.84
C GLY A 130 8.95 20.01 11.78
N LEU A 131 8.25 18.89 11.58
CA LEU A 131 7.18 18.76 10.60
C LEU A 131 5.80 18.85 11.25
N TRP A 132 4.90 19.62 10.64
CA TRP A 132 3.47 19.55 10.95
C TRP A 132 2.85 18.27 10.38
N VAL A 133 1.65 17.90 10.84
CA VAL A 133 0.98 16.67 10.40
C VAL A 133 -0.44 16.97 9.90
N ILE A 134 -0.74 16.49 8.70
CA ILE A 134 -2.10 16.29 8.20
C ILE A 134 -2.43 14.81 8.34
N LEU A 135 -3.48 14.50 9.09
CA LEU A 135 -3.83 13.12 9.41
C LEU A 135 -5.04 12.65 8.61
N CYS A 136 -4.93 11.47 8.00
CA CYS A 136 -6.01 10.83 7.26
C CYS A 136 -6.50 9.57 8.01
N PRO A 137 -7.38 9.71 9.03
CA PRO A 137 -7.76 8.62 9.92
C PRO A 137 -8.70 7.56 9.32
N GLY A 138 -9.25 7.81 8.13
CA GLY A 138 -10.20 6.91 7.48
C GLY A 138 -11.66 7.17 7.91
N PRO A 139 -12.52 6.13 7.97
CA PRO A 139 -12.18 4.70 8.13
C PRO A 139 -11.66 4.02 6.86
N TYR A 140 -12.01 4.54 5.68
CA TYR A 140 -11.47 4.12 4.40
C TYR A 140 -10.40 5.14 3.97
N ILE A 141 -9.23 4.65 3.57
CA ILE A 141 -8.09 5.49 3.17
C ILE A 141 -7.68 5.26 1.71
N GLY A 142 -8.25 4.27 1.03
CA GLY A 142 -7.78 3.85 -0.29
C GLY A 142 -6.32 3.39 -0.19
N SER A 143 -5.42 4.20 -0.72
CA SER A 143 -3.96 4.00 -0.63
C SER A 143 -3.48 2.65 -1.20
N ASP A 144 -4.22 2.11 -2.17
CA ASP A 144 -3.88 0.84 -2.84
C ASP A 144 -3.71 -0.37 -1.92
N LEU A 145 -4.32 -0.31 -0.73
CA LEU A 145 -4.34 -1.38 0.25
C LEU A 145 -5.51 -2.34 0.05
N ASP A 146 -5.37 -3.55 0.60
CA ASP A 146 -6.45 -4.53 0.69
C ASP A 146 -7.70 -3.88 1.30
N LEU A 147 -8.78 -3.87 0.50
CA LEU A 147 -10.07 -3.29 0.84
C LEU A 147 -10.01 -1.80 1.20
N GLY A 148 -9.01 -1.07 0.68
CA GLY A 148 -8.78 0.35 0.93
C GLY A 148 -8.48 0.69 2.38
N GLY A 149 -7.87 -0.25 3.11
CA GLY A 149 -7.57 -0.13 4.53
C GLY A 149 -8.70 -0.57 5.46
N LEU A 150 -9.83 -1.05 4.93
CA LEU A 150 -10.93 -1.58 5.75
C LEU A 150 -10.65 -3.04 6.16
N PRO A 151 -10.97 -3.45 7.41
CA PRO A 151 -10.75 -4.83 7.82
C PRO A 151 -11.65 -5.84 7.09
N SER A 152 -11.06 -6.95 6.65
CA SER A 152 -11.77 -8.02 5.91
C SER A 152 -12.93 -8.64 6.69
N TRP A 153 -12.85 -8.69 8.03
CA TRP A 153 -13.88 -9.26 8.90
C TRP A 153 -15.22 -8.52 8.81
N LEU A 154 -15.24 -7.30 8.27
CA LEU A 154 -16.49 -6.59 7.93
C LEU A 154 -17.32 -7.38 6.89
N LEU A 155 -16.66 -8.04 5.95
CA LEU A 155 -17.31 -8.81 4.89
C LEU A 155 -17.90 -10.14 5.38
N LYS A 156 -17.65 -10.53 6.63
CA LYS A 156 -18.32 -11.66 7.27
C LYS A 156 -19.84 -11.48 7.34
N ASP A 157 -20.31 -10.24 7.51
CA ASP A 157 -21.73 -9.93 7.36
C ASP A 157 -22.11 -10.03 5.87
N PRO A 158 -22.99 -10.96 5.47
CA PRO A 158 -23.39 -11.11 4.07
C PRO A 158 -24.13 -9.88 3.52
N LYS A 159 -24.72 -9.04 4.39
CA LYS A 159 -25.46 -7.83 4.03
C LYS A 159 -24.63 -6.54 4.17
N MET A 160 -23.31 -6.67 4.38
CA MET A 160 -22.43 -5.52 4.60
C MET A 160 -22.52 -4.50 3.46
N LYS A 161 -22.58 -3.22 3.84
CA LYS A 161 -22.51 -2.06 2.95
C LYS A 161 -21.44 -1.11 3.48
N LEU A 162 -20.22 -1.31 3.01
CA LEU A 162 -19.06 -0.49 3.36
C LEU A 162 -19.29 0.97 2.95
N ARG A 163 -18.73 1.92 3.71
CA ARG A 163 -18.79 3.36 3.42
C ARG A 163 -20.22 3.91 3.26
N THR A 164 -21.13 3.43 4.11
CA THR A 164 -22.53 3.89 4.20
C THR A 164 -22.97 4.00 5.66
N THR A 165 -24.16 4.55 5.91
CA THR A 165 -24.80 4.59 7.24
C THR A 165 -25.41 3.25 7.68
N TYR A 166 -25.09 2.14 7.01
CA TYR A 166 -25.51 0.81 7.44
C TYR A 166 -25.10 0.53 8.89
N LYS A 167 -26.04 0.06 9.71
CA LYS A 167 -25.84 -0.13 11.16
C LYS A 167 -24.66 -1.04 11.49
N GLY A 168 -24.42 -2.09 10.70
CA GLY A 168 -23.28 -2.99 10.89
C GLY A 168 -21.93 -2.29 10.67
N PHE A 169 -21.84 -1.47 9.62
CA PHE A 169 -20.63 -0.71 9.30
C PHE A 169 -20.37 0.42 10.31
N THR A 170 -21.38 1.25 10.58
CA THR A 170 -21.25 2.36 11.53
C THR A 170 -20.94 1.91 12.95
N LYS A 171 -21.51 0.78 13.41
CA LYS A 171 -21.14 0.19 14.71
C LYS A 171 -19.66 -0.21 14.77
N ALA A 172 -19.14 -0.81 13.70
CA ALA A 172 -17.74 -1.18 13.60
C ALA A 172 -16.83 0.07 13.55
N MET A 173 -17.18 1.04 12.72
CA MET A 173 -16.46 2.30 12.58
C MET A 173 -16.39 3.07 13.91
N ASN A 174 -17.51 3.15 14.64
CA ASN A 174 -17.55 3.80 15.94
C ASN A 174 -16.57 3.15 16.92
N ARG A 175 -16.52 1.81 16.99
CA ARG A 175 -15.56 1.10 17.86
C ARG A 175 -14.10 1.43 17.51
N TYR A 176 -13.79 1.50 16.21
CA TYR A 176 -12.46 1.91 15.73
C TYR A 176 -12.14 3.34 16.17
N PHE A 177 -13.05 4.28 15.94
CA PHE A 177 -12.86 5.68 16.33
C PHE A 177 -12.84 5.89 17.84
N ASP A 178 -13.60 5.12 18.62
CA ASP A 178 -13.57 5.14 20.09
C ASP A 178 -12.18 4.76 20.62
N ASN A 179 -11.43 3.91 19.90
CA ASN A 179 -10.07 3.53 20.27
C ASN A 179 -9.00 4.47 19.69
N LEU A 180 -9.17 4.91 18.44
CA LEU A 180 -8.18 5.71 17.74
C LEU A 180 -8.22 7.19 18.14
N ILE A 181 -9.40 7.82 18.08
CA ILE A 181 -9.54 9.27 18.19
C ILE A 181 -9.01 9.80 19.53
N PRO A 182 -9.30 9.20 20.70
CA PRO A 182 -8.73 9.68 21.96
C PRO A 182 -7.19 9.64 22.02
N LYS A 183 -6.54 8.74 21.27
CA LYS A 183 -5.07 8.65 21.20
C LYS A 183 -4.51 9.79 20.35
N ILE A 184 -5.08 10.03 19.17
CA ILE A 184 -4.63 11.10 18.25
C ILE A 184 -5.03 12.49 18.73
N ALA A 185 -6.15 12.62 19.46
CA ALA A 185 -6.68 13.90 19.91
C ALA A 185 -5.74 14.63 20.86
N LYS A 186 -4.78 13.93 21.48
CA LYS A 186 -3.71 14.49 22.33
C LYS A 186 -2.61 15.20 21.52
N PHE A 187 -2.48 14.87 20.23
CA PHE A 187 -1.45 15.38 19.33
C PHE A 187 -1.96 16.52 18.43
N GLN A 188 -3.16 17.02 18.69
CA GLN A 188 -3.73 18.18 18.02
C GLN A 188 -2.95 19.45 18.34
N TYR A 189 -2.87 20.37 17.37
CA TYR A 189 -2.21 21.66 17.49
C TYR A 189 -2.66 22.42 18.74
N LYS A 190 -3.98 22.51 18.96
CA LYS A 190 -4.61 23.15 20.12
C LYS A 190 -4.23 22.50 21.46
N LYS A 191 -3.71 21.27 21.45
CA LYS A 191 -3.23 20.55 22.64
C LYS A 191 -1.70 20.43 22.70
N GLY A 192 -0.98 21.21 21.87
CA GLY A 192 0.48 21.23 21.86
C GLY A 192 1.14 20.18 20.96
N GLY A 193 0.38 19.41 20.17
CA GLY A 193 0.94 18.42 19.23
C GLY A 193 1.03 18.90 17.78
N PRO A 194 1.61 18.13 16.85
CA PRO A 194 1.91 18.60 15.49
C PRO A 194 0.73 18.52 14.51
N ILE A 195 -0.43 17.98 14.90
CA ILE A 195 -1.55 17.79 13.96
C ILE A 195 -2.27 19.12 13.72
N ILE A 196 -2.20 19.64 12.50
CA ILE A 196 -2.81 20.92 12.10
C ILE A 196 -4.11 20.74 11.32
N ALA A 197 -4.35 19.56 10.75
CA ALA A 197 -5.56 19.28 9.99
C ALA A 197 -5.88 17.78 9.92
N VAL A 198 -7.15 17.44 9.70
CA VAL A 198 -7.66 16.06 9.66
C VAL A 198 -8.60 15.85 8.48
N GLN A 199 -8.39 14.79 7.71
CA GLN A 199 -9.26 14.41 6.59
C GLN A 199 -10.46 13.58 7.08
N VAL A 200 -11.68 13.92 6.65
CA VAL A 200 -12.93 13.32 7.17
C VAL A 200 -13.29 11.97 6.54
N GLU A 201 -12.84 11.71 5.31
CA GLU A 201 -12.97 10.43 4.59
C GLU A 201 -11.96 10.48 3.43
N ASN A 202 -12.00 9.59 2.44
CA ASN A 202 -11.12 9.64 1.29
C ASN A 202 -11.87 9.44 -0.04
N GLU A 203 -11.91 10.50 -0.87
CA GLU A 203 -12.46 10.47 -2.23
C GLU A 203 -13.89 9.89 -2.30
N TYR A 204 -14.74 10.30 -1.36
CA TYR A 204 -16.09 9.77 -1.27
C TYR A 204 -16.96 10.11 -2.47
N GLY A 205 -16.69 11.21 -3.18
CA GLY A 205 -17.44 11.62 -4.37
C GLY A 205 -17.41 10.58 -5.49
N SER A 206 -16.34 9.77 -5.58
CA SER A 206 -16.21 8.66 -6.53
C SER A 206 -17.09 7.44 -6.16
N TYR A 207 -17.41 7.29 -4.87
CA TYR A 207 -18.24 6.21 -4.34
C TYR A 207 -19.71 6.60 -4.25
N TYR A 208 -20.00 7.71 -3.55
CA TYR A 208 -21.26 8.42 -3.40
C TYR A 208 -22.53 7.54 -3.31
N MET A 209 -22.47 6.47 -2.52
CA MET A 209 -23.61 5.55 -2.33
C MET A 209 -24.60 6.02 -1.26
N ASP A 210 -24.18 6.88 -0.32
CA ASP A 210 -25.00 7.35 0.78
C ASP A 210 -24.68 8.81 1.14
N LYS A 211 -25.64 9.70 0.85
CA LYS A 211 -25.50 11.15 1.10
C LYS A 211 -25.37 11.52 2.58
N LYS A 212 -25.85 10.67 3.49
CA LYS A 212 -25.80 10.93 4.95
C LYS A 212 -24.49 10.50 5.59
N TYR A 213 -23.70 9.70 4.88
CA TYR A 213 -22.51 9.08 5.44
C TYR A 213 -21.41 10.09 5.79
N MET A 214 -21.06 11.00 4.88
CA MET A 214 -20.00 12.00 5.15
C MET A 214 -20.30 12.87 6.38
N ALA A 215 -21.55 13.31 6.53
CA ALA A 215 -21.98 14.05 7.71
C ALA A 215 -21.85 13.20 8.99
N TYR A 216 -22.20 11.91 8.92
CA TYR A 216 -22.02 10.98 10.03
C TYR A 216 -20.55 10.84 10.44
N VAL A 217 -19.63 10.68 9.49
CA VAL A 217 -18.19 10.56 9.78
C VAL A 217 -17.65 11.84 10.39
N LYS A 218 -18.04 13.02 9.87
CA LYS A 218 -17.71 14.32 10.48
C LYS A 218 -18.16 14.39 11.94
N THR A 219 -19.43 14.08 12.21
CA THR A 219 -19.96 14.07 13.58
C THR A 219 -19.20 13.08 14.46
N ALA A 220 -18.84 11.91 13.94
CA ALA A 220 -18.10 10.90 14.68
C ALA A 220 -16.69 11.36 15.09
N LEU A 221 -15.98 12.09 14.22
CA LEU A 221 -14.67 12.69 14.52
C LEU A 221 -14.77 13.81 15.56
N VAL A 222 -15.66 14.78 15.32
CA VAL A 222 -15.82 15.97 16.19
C VAL A 222 -16.29 15.58 17.59
N SER A 223 -17.31 14.72 17.69
CA SER A 223 -17.85 14.27 18.99
C SER A 223 -16.83 13.51 19.85
N ARG A 224 -15.78 12.95 19.24
CA ARG A 224 -14.69 12.24 19.93
C ARG A 224 -13.47 13.13 20.22
N GLY A 225 -13.56 14.43 19.91
CA GLY A 225 -12.59 15.42 20.32
C GLY A 225 -11.62 15.88 19.24
N ILE A 226 -11.93 15.68 17.95
CA ILE A 226 -11.22 16.37 16.86
C ILE A 226 -11.75 17.81 16.74
N ASP A 227 -10.85 18.78 16.84
CA ASP A 227 -11.14 20.23 16.87
C ASP A 227 -10.21 21.04 15.93
N GLU A 228 -9.41 20.35 15.12
CA GLU A 228 -8.56 20.97 14.09
C GLU A 228 -9.30 21.16 12.75
N LEU A 229 -8.66 21.82 11.79
CA LEU A 229 -9.22 22.05 10.46
C LEU A 229 -9.59 20.71 9.80
N LEU A 230 -10.87 20.55 9.47
CA LEU A 230 -11.36 19.39 8.74
C LEU A 230 -11.28 19.62 7.24
N MET A 231 -10.91 18.58 6.48
CA MET A 231 -10.89 18.62 5.02
C MET A 231 -11.47 17.35 4.36
N THR A 232 -11.92 17.50 3.12
CA THR A 232 -12.21 16.39 2.20
C THR A 232 -11.27 16.48 1.00
N ALA A 233 -11.01 15.36 0.33
CA ALA A 233 -10.19 15.30 -0.88
C ALA A 233 -10.93 14.48 -1.94
N ASP A 234 -11.18 15.09 -3.10
CA ASP A 234 -11.89 14.46 -4.22
C ASP A 234 -11.32 14.90 -5.56
N ASP A 235 -11.55 14.09 -6.59
CA ASP A 235 -11.25 14.49 -7.97
C ASP A 235 -12.17 15.61 -8.45
N GLY A 236 -11.76 16.31 -9.52
CA GLY A 236 -12.50 17.48 -10.01
C GLY A 236 -13.97 17.23 -10.39
N VAL A 237 -14.33 16.04 -10.87
CA VAL A 237 -15.71 15.69 -11.26
C VAL A 237 -16.52 15.25 -10.04
N SER A 238 -15.87 14.54 -9.12
CA SER A 238 -16.42 13.99 -7.89
C SER A 238 -16.56 15.02 -6.77
N LEU A 239 -15.89 16.17 -6.87
CA LEU A 239 -15.87 17.24 -5.87
C LEU A 239 -17.26 17.70 -5.45
N ARG A 240 -18.18 17.89 -6.40
CA ARG A 240 -19.56 18.29 -6.14
C ARG A 240 -20.34 17.28 -5.29
N LYS A 241 -19.92 16.02 -5.29
CA LYS A 241 -20.55 14.94 -4.53
C LYS A 241 -19.86 14.68 -3.19
N GLY A 242 -18.54 14.83 -3.12
CA GLY A 242 -17.73 14.51 -1.94
C GLY A 242 -17.61 15.62 -0.92
N HIS A 243 -17.89 16.89 -1.28
CA HIS A 243 -17.80 18.01 -0.36
C HIS A 243 -18.81 17.94 0.80
N LEU A 244 -18.49 18.67 1.88
CA LEU A 244 -19.32 18.77 3.07
C LEU A 244 -19.32 20.22 3.59
N GLU A 245 -20.47 20.68 4.08
CA GLU A 245 -20.58 22.03 4.64
C GLU A 245 -19.66 22.22 5.85
N ASN A 246 -19.06 23.41 5.96
CA ASN A 246 -18.10 23.78 7.01
C ASN A 246 -16.91 22.81 7.12
N VAL A 247 -16.46 22.27 5.98
CA VAL A 247 -15.26 21.44 5.84
C VAL A 247 -14.53 21.91 4.58
N LEU A 248 -13.20 22.04 4.62
CA LEU A 248 -12.43 22.50 3.48
C LEU A 248 -12.44 21.46 2.37
N ALA A 249 -12.88 21.83 1.17
CA ALA A 249 -12.78 20.97 0.00
C ALA A 249 -11.40 21.14 -0.64
N THR A 250 -10.66 20.03 -0.72
CA THR A 250 -9.34 19.95 -1.36
C THR A 250 -9.42 19.06 -2.60
N VAL A 251 -8.45 19.21 -3.49
CA VAL A 251 -8.48 18.55 -4.81
C VAL A 251 -7.41 17.49 -4.96
N HIS A 252 -7.77 16.46 -5.71
CA HIS A 252 -6.85 15.51 -6.32
C HIS A 252 -6.97 15.62 -7.84
N MET A 253 -5.92 16.07 -8.52
CA MET A 253 -5.93 16.19 -9.98
C MET A 253 -4.57 15.86 -10.57
N LYS A 254 -4.59 15.15 -11.71
CA LYS A 254 -3.41 14.97 -12.57
C LYS A 254 -3.13 16.18 -13.47
N ASN A 255 -4.18 16.84 -13.96
CA ASN A 255 -4.08 18.03 -14.82
C ASN A 255 -4.94 19.17 -14.25
N ILE A 256 -4.37 20.37 -14.18
CA ILE A 256 -5.08 21.56 -13.73
C ILE A 256 -6.13 21.97 -14.78
N LYS A 257 -7.42 21.87 -14.44
CA LYS A 257 -8.53 22.32 -15.32
C LYS A 257 -9.21 23.56 -14.76
N LYS A 258 -9.53 24.51 -15.64
CA LYS A 258 -10.25 25.75 -15.28
C LYS A 258 -11.61 25.49 -14.65
N GLU A 259 -12.32 24.46 -15.12
CA GLU A 259 -13.64 24.06 -14.62
C GLU A 259 -13.61 23.71 -13.14
N THR A 260 -12.58 23.00 -12.68
CA THR A 260 -12.47 22.57 -11.29
C THR A 260 -12.27 23.77 -10.34
N PHE A 261 -11.64 24.85 -10.79
CA PHE A 261 -11.60 26.10 -10.01
C PHE A 261 -12.96 26.76 -9.90
N GLY A 262 -13.77 26.71 -10.97
CA GLY A 262 -15.16 27.16 -10.93
C GLY A 262 -15.96 26.39 -9.89
N ASP A 263 -15.80 25.07 -9.88
CA ASP A 263 -16.48 24.17 -8.94
C ASP A 263 -16.05 24.43 -7.49
N LEU A 264 -14.74 24.49 -7.21
CA LEU A 264 -14.22 24.85 -5.89
C LEU A 264 -14.74 26.21 -5.42
N ARG A 265 -14.66 27.23 -6.28
CA ARG A 265 -15.12 28.59 -5.93
C ARG A 265 -16.63 28.62 -5.68
N SER A 266 -17.41 27.79 -6.36
CA SER A 266 -18.86 27.67 -6.13
C SER A 266 -19.19 27.00 -4.79
N ILE A 267 -18.34 26.09 -4.31
CA ILE A 267 -18.55 25.32 -3.07
C ILE A 267 -18.10 26.11 -1.84
N GLN A 268 -16.90 26.71 -1.87
CA GLN A 268 -16.27 27.32 -0.69
C GLN A 268 -15.85 28.79 -0.88
N GLY A 269 -16.30 29.44 -1.96
CA GLY A 269 -16.01 30.85 -2.22
C GLY A 269 -14.51 31.11 -2.47
N LYS A 270 -14.01 32.27 -2.01
CA LYS A 270 -12.57 32.54 -1.98
C LYS A 270 -11.96 31.76 -0.82
N SER A 271 -11.16 30.75 -1.16
CA SER A 271 -10.46 29.86 -0.22
C SER A 271 -9.10 29.48 -0.81
N PRO A 272 -8.10 29.12 0.02
CA PRO A 272 -6.84 28.58 -0.46
C PRO A 272 -7.06 27.25 -1.16
N ILE A 273 -6.22 26.97 -2.15
CA ILE A 273 -6.25 25.72 -2.90
C ILE A 273 -5.14 24.83 -2.35
N LEU A 274 -5.53 23.64 -1.89
CA LEU A 274 -4.62 22.58 -1.48
C LEU A 274 -4.82 21.39 -2.42
N MET A 275 -3.74 21.01 -3.11
CA MET A 275 -3.68 19.77 -3.88
C MET A 275 -3.28 18.65 -2.92
N MET A 276 -4.26 17.88 -2.42
CA MET A 276 -4.02 16.85 -1.40
C MET A 276 -3.37 15.59 -1.97
N VAL A 277 -3.53 15.32 -3.26
CA VAL A 277 -2.83 14.23 -3.93
C VAL A 277 -2.29 14.80 -5.21
N TYR A 278 -0.98 15.04 -5.23
CA TYR A 278 -0.27 15.43 -6.44
C TYR A 278 0.71 14.34 -6.82
N THR A 279 0.46 13.76 -7.98
CA THR A 279 1.31 12.73 -8.55
C THR A 279 1.20 12.68 -10.06
N THR A 280 2.31 12.43 -10.74
CA THR A 280 2.29 12.17 -12.18
C THR A 280 1.80 10.76 -12.51
N LYS A 281 1.87 9.80 -11.57
CA LYS A 281 1.68 8.37 -11.88
C LYS A 281 0.99 7.57 -10.78
N SER A 282 0.71 6.31 -11.12
CA SER A 282 0.02 5.33 -10.29
C SER A 282 1.00 4.23 -9.88
N PHE A 283 0.62 3.44 -8.88
CA PHE A 283 1.26 2.19 -8.48
C PHE A 283 1.31 1.16 -9.62
N ASP A 284 2.21 0.17 -9.50
CA ASP A 284 2.31 -0.94 -10.44
C ASP A 284 1.40 -2.12 -10.04
N THR A 285 0.95 -2.86 -11.06
CA THR A 285 0.23 -4.12 -10.89
C THR A 285 0.98 -5.28 -11.53
N TRP A 286 0.75 -6.50 -11.05
CA TRP A 286 1.38 -7.68 -11.63
C TRP A 286 0.94 -7.87 -13.10
N GLY A 287 1.90 -8.10 -13.99
CA GLY A 287 1.68 -8.32 -15.43
C GLY A 287 1.53 -7.03 -16.25
N THR A 288 1.78 -5.85 -15.68
CA THR A 288 1.80 -4.56 -16.42
C THR A 288 3.22 -3.99 -16.52
N LEU A 289 3.44 -3.04 -17.42
CA LEU A 289 4.71 -2.30 -17.51
C LEU A 289 4.88 -1.35 -16.31
N HIS A 290 6.13 -1.08 -15.97
CA HIS A 290 6.48 -0.21 -14.85
C HIS A 290 6.11 1.25 -15.16
N GLN A 291 5.45 1.91 -14.21
CA GLN A 291 4.96 3.27 -14.38
C GLN A 291 6.06 4.33 -14.12
N THR A 292 6.83 4.72 -15.15
CA THR A 292 7.94 5.70 -15.02
C THR A 292 7.57 7.15 -15.38
N GLY A 293 7.61 8.09 -14.43
CA GLY A 293 7.15 9.49 -14.63
C GLY A 293 8.12 10.39 -15.39
N ASP A 294 7.61 11.36 -16.15
CA ASP A 294 8.43 12.46 -16.67
C ASP A 294 8.65 13.53 -15.57
N ALA A 295 9.88 13.61 -15.09
CA ALA A 295 10.29 14.55 -14.05
C ALA A 295 10.16 16.02 -14.48
N GLN A 296 10.32 16.33 -15.77
CA GLN A 296 10.28 17.70 -16.29
C GLN A 296 8.85 18.25 -16.28
N MET A 297 7.87 17.43 -16.66
CA MET A 297 6.45 17.80 -16.56
C MET A 297 6.04 18.05 -15.11
N LEU A 298 6.45 17.17 -14.19
CA LEU A 298 6.15 17.30 -12.77
C LEU A 298 6.68 18.63 -12.20
N LEU A 299 7.92 19.01 -12.55
CA LEU A 299 8.52 20.27 -12.14
C LEU A 299 7.76 21.47 -12.71
N LYS A 300 7.44 21.47 -14.01
CA LYS A 300 6.71 22.55 -14.67
C LYS A 300 5.37 22.82 -13.99
N ASP A 301 4.60 21.78 -13.72
CA ASP A 301 3.29 21.88 -13.08
C ASP A 301 3.42 22.39 -11.64
N VAL A 302 4.43 21.96 -10.88
CA VAL A 302 4.70 22.48 -9.53
C VAL A 302 5.07 23.96 -9.58
N HIS A 303 5.88 24.40 -10.54
CA HIS A 303 6.20 25.81 -10.74
C HIS A 303 4.93 26.65 -11.00
N GLU A 304 4.04 26.18 -11.87
CA GLU A 304 2.77 26.85 -12.16
C GLU A 304 1.87 26.92 -10.92
N MET A 305 1.69 25.80 -10.21
CA MET A 305 0.95 25.76 -8.95
C MET A 305 1.58 26.69 -7.89
N PHE A 306 2.91 26.79 -7.87
CA PHE A 306 3.60 27.70 -6.98
C PHE A 306 3.27 29.16 -7.28
N HIS A 307 3.24 29.52 -8.56
CA HIS A 307 2.87 30.85 -9.06
C HIS A 307 1.42 31.21 -8.75
N LEU A 308 0.50 30.23 -8.81
CA LEU A 308 -0.93 30.41 -8.49
C LEU A 308 -1.23 30.41 -6.98
N GLY A 309 -0.22 30.30 -6.11
CA GLY A 309 -0.42 30.35 -4.66
C GLY A 309 -0.92 29.05 -4.01
N PHE A 310 -0.83 27.90 -4.70
CA PHE A 310 -1.35 26.63 -4.18
C PHE A 310 -0.47 26.05 -3.09
N SER A 311 -1.11 25.42 -2.11
CA SER A 311 -0.44 24.45 -1.25
C SER A 311 -0.48 23.06 -1.88
N LEU A 312 0.52 22.23 -1.61
CA LEU A 312 0.70 20.95 -2.29
C LEU A 312 0.99 19.83 -1.30
N ASN A 313 0.51 18.63 -1.62
CA ASN A 313 0.93 17.39 -0.99
C ASN A 313 1.41 16.39 -2.05
N PHE A 314 2.68 16.00 -1.98
CA PHE A 314 3.27 15.02 -2.88
C PHE A 314 2.84 13.61 -2.48
N TYR A 315 2.13 12.92 -3.36
CA TYR A 315 1.72 11.53 -3.16
C TYR A 315 2.46 10.63 -4.17
N MET A 316 3.51 9.90 -3.82
CA MET A 316 4.13 9.74 -2.51
C MET A 316 5.41 10.57 -2.43
N PHE A 317 5.74 11.07 -1.23
CA PHE A 317 7.10 11.56 -0.96
C PHE A 317 8.05 10.36 -0.86
N GLN A 318 7.65 9.36 -0.08
CA GLN A 318 8.27 8.03 -0.05
C GLN A 318 7.16 7.00 0.07
N GLY A 319 7.03 6.12 -0.91
CA GLY A 319 5.97 5.11 -0.90
C GLY A 319 6.33 3.88 -0.06
N GLY A 320 7.53 3.31 -0.23
CA GLY A 320 8.02 2.18 0.57
C GLY A 320 7.60 0.82 0.01
N THR A 321 7.18 -0.11 0.89
CA THR A 321 6.85 -1.50 0.52
C THR A 321 5.52 -1.93 1.13
N ASN A 322 4.68 -2.63 0.36
CA ASN A 322 3.50 -3.33 0.84
C ASN A 322 3.89 -4.64 1.56
N PHE A 323 4.51 -4.53 2.73
CA PHE A 323 5.01 -5.71 3.46
C PHE A 323 3.92 -6.73 3.77
N GLY A 324 4.28 -8.02 3.65
CA GLY A 324 3.34 -9.11 3.81
C GLY A 324 2.30 -9.13 2.69
N LEU A 325 1.02 -9.16 3.04
CA LEU A 325 -0.07 -9.38 2.08
C LEU A 325 -1.09 -8.24 2.08
N ILE A 326 -0.62 -7.02 2.37
CA ILE A 326 -1.46 -5.84 2.58
C ILE A 326 -1.83 -5.09 1.29
N GLY A 327 -1.15 -5.39 0.17
CA GLY A 327 -1.47 -4.80 -1.13
C GLY A 327 -2.88 -5.23 -1.61
N GLY A 328 -3.62 -4.30 -2.22
CA GLY A 328 -4.95 -4.56 -2.76
C GLY A 328 -4.93 -4.97 -4.24
N ALA A 329 -6.03 -4.68 -4.94
CA ALA A 329 -6.17 -4.87 -6.38
C ALA A 329 -7.01 -3.77 -7.05
N GLN A 330 -6.90 -3.67 -8.37
CA GLN A 330 -7.71 -2.79 -9.23
C GLN A 330 -8.58 -3.63 -10.19
N SER A 331 -9.73 -3.08 -10.60
CA SER A 331 -10.70 -3.76 -11.49
C SER A 331 -10.95 -3.08 -12.85
N SER A 332 -10.24 -2.01 -13.21
CA SER A 332 -10.55 -1.20 -14.40
C SER A 332 -10.35 -1.96 -15.73
N GLU A 333 -9.48 -2.96 -15.75
CA GLU A 333 -9.15 -3.78 -16.94
C GLU A 333 -8.99 -5.26 -16.53
N GLY A 334 -9.96 -5.77 -15.76
CA GLY A 334 -9.85 -7.06 -15.09
C GLY A 334 -9.16 -6.95 -13.73
N TYR A 335 -9.05 -8.09 -13.04
CA TYR A 335 -8.54 -8.15 -11.68
C TYR A 335 -7.02 -8.08 -11.65
N LYS A 336 -6.47 -6.90 -11.32
CA LYS A 336 -5.03 -6.64 -11.33
C LYS A 336 -4.52 -6.39 -9.90
N PRO A 337 -3.86 -7.37 -9.25
CA PRO A 337 -3.30 -7.19 -7.92
C PRO A 337 -2.09 -6.25 -7.94
N VAL A 338 -1.97 -5.43 -6.90
CA VAL A 338 -0.86 -4.48 -6.72
C VAL A 338 0.42 -5.24 -6.40
N VAL A 339 1.56 -4.76 -6.89
CA VAL A 339 2.87 -5.36 -6.58
C VAL A 339 3.29 -5.11 -5.14
N THR A 340 4.30 -5.85 -4.67
CA THR A 340 4.81 -5.71 -3.30
C THR A 340 5.56 -4.39 -3.13
N SER A 341 6.33 -3.99 -4.13
CA SER A 341 6.96 -2.66 -4.15
C SER A 341 5.89 -1.57 -4.17
N TYR A 342 6.08 -0.55 -3.34
CA TYR A 342 5.29 0.67 -3.41
C TYR A 342 6.24 1.85 -3.63
N ASP A 343 7.28 1.68 -4.45
CA ASP A 343 8.24 2.73 -4.81
C ASP A 343 7.53 3.98 -5.34
N TYR A 344 6.49 3.77 -6.17
CA TYR A 344 5.63 4.81 -6.72
C TYR A 344 6.38 5.81 -7.63
N ASN A 345 7.64 5.54 -7.97
CA ASN A 345 8.56 6.50 -8.58
C ASN A 345 8.57 7.82 -7.79
N ALA A 346 8.56 7.69 -6.45
CA ALA A 346 8.48 8.78 -5.50
C ALA A 346 9.79 9.60 -5.45
N LEU A 347 9.79 10.68 -4.66
CA LEU A 347 11.00 11.48 -4.44
C LEU A 347 12.09 10.66 -3.72
N VAL A 348 11.67 9.76 -2.85
CA VAL A 348 12.58 8.82 -2.19
C VAL A 348 12.17 7.41 -2.58
N SER A 349 13.13 6.59 -3.03
CA SER A 349 12.86 5.23 -3.51
C SER A 349 12.36 4.30 -2.40
N GLU A 350 11.91 3.10 -2.77
CA GLU A 350 11.52 2.02 -1.85
C GLU A 350 12.61 1.76 -0.79
N GLY A 351 13.87 1.64 -1.21
CA GLY A 351 15.04 1.46 -0.34
C GLY A 351 15.47 2.71 0.42
N GLY A 352 14.78 3.83 0.25
CA GLY A 352 15.12 5.09 0.89
C GLY A 352 16.22 5.88 0.18
N GLU A 353 16.59 5.57 -1.05
CA GLU A 353 17.64 6.31 -1.79
C GLU A 353 17.09 7.63 -2.35
N TYR A 354 17.97 8.62 -2.50
CA TYR A 354 17.59 9.89 -3.14
C TYR A 354 17.46 9.70 -4.65
N THR A 355 16.31 10.07 -5.21
CA THR A 355 16.11 10.08 -6.66
C THR A 355 16.62 11.38 -7.29
N VAL A 356 16.69 11.42 -8.62
CA VAL A 356 17.00 12.64 -9.37
C VAL A 356 15.94 13.71 -9.08
N GLN A 357 14.67 13.30 -9.06
CA GLN A 357 13.51 14.15 -8.80
C GLN A 357 13.63 14.84 -7.44
N TYR A 358 14.00 14.11 -6.38
CA TYR A 358 14.21 14.71 -5.06
C TYR A 358 15.22 15.86 -5.08
N ARG A 359 16.35 15.69 -5.78
CA ARG A 359 17.38 16.72 -5.84
C ARG A 359 16.90 17.97 -6.58
N GLU A 360 16.12 17.80 -7.66
CA GLU A 360 15.54 18.94 -8.38
C GLU A 360 14.51 19.70 -7.53
N PHE A 361 13.57 19.00 -6.88
CA PHE A 361 12.60 19.64 -5.98
C PHE A 361 13.26 20.30 -4.79
N GLN A 362 14.29 19.69 -4.22
CA GLN A 362 15.05 20.28 -3.13
C GLN A 362 15.70 21.61 -3.55
N ARG A 363 16.31 21.68 -4.74
CA ARG A 363 16.87 22.93 -5.26
C ARG A 363 15.78 23.99 -5.47
N PHE A 364 14.63 23.59 -6.02
CA PHE A 364 13.50 24.48 -6.23
C PHE A 364 12.94 25.01 -4.90
N PHE A 365 12.69 24.16 -3.91
CA PHE A 365 12.15 24.61 -2.63
C PHE A 365 13.14 25.49 -1.87
N HIS A 366 14.45 25.21 -1.94
CA HIS A 366 15.46 26.09 -1.36
C HIS A 366 15.59 27.44 -2.07
N SER A 367 15.18 27.57 -3.33
CA SER A 367 15.19 28.86 -4.02
C SER A 367 14.00 29.74 -3.65
N VAL A 368 12.84 29.13 -3.37
CA VAL A 368 11.57 29.84 -3.08
C VAL A 368 11.24 29.96 -1.59
N THR A 369 11.94 29.26 -0.70
CA THR A 369 11.75 29.33 0.76
C THR A 369 13.01 29.82 1.48
N VAL A 370 12.83 30.54 2.59
CA VAL A 370 13.95 30.84 3.49
C VAL A 370 14.23 29.60 4.32
N ALA A 371 15.41 29.00 4.15
CA ALA A 371 15.82 27.83 4.91
C ALA A 371 16.58 28.23 6.19
N ASP A 372 16.34 27.50 7.27
CA ASP A 372 17.17 27.55 8.47
C ASP A 372 18.44 26.71 8.25
N SER A 373 19.61 27.34 8.43
CA SER A 373 20.92 26.70 8.25
C SER A 373 21.18 25.56 9.24
N HIS A 374 20.49 25.52 10.39
CA HIS A 374 20.62 24.43 11.36
C HIS A 374 19.76 23.19 11.03
N LEU A 375 18.73 23.35 10.19
CA LEU A 375 17.77 22.29 9.84
C LEU A 375 18.04 21.64 8.47
N THR A 376 19.05 22.11 7.73
CA THR A 376 19.36 21.74 6.34
C THR A 376 20.48 20.71 6.17
N VAL A 377 20.95 20.08 7.26
CA VAL A 377 21.96 19.02 7.18
C VAL A 377 21.40 17.84 6.39
N GLN A 378 21.97 17.57 5.22
CA GLN A 378 21.55 16.46 4.37
C GLN A 378 21.76 15.12 5.09
N PRO A 379 20.70 14.31 5.28
CA PRO A 379 20.85 13.00 5.88
C PRO A 379 21.73 12.08 5.02
N LYS A 380 22.46 11.17 5.66
CA LYS A 380 23.29 10.18 4.95
C LYS A 380 22.44 9.34 4.00
N THR A 381 22.97 9.09 2.81
CA THR A 381 22.36 8.18 1.83
C THR A 381 22.33 6.76 2.40
N THR A 382 21.21 6.07 2.19
CA THR A 382 21.09 4.65 2.53
C THR A 382 22.05 3.85 1.65
N GLN A 383 22.83 2.95 2.24
CA GLN A 383 23.73 2.06 1.48
C GLN A 383 23.07 0.69 1.35
N MET A 384 22.97 0.22 0.11
CA MET A 384 22.48 -1.12 -0.22
C MET A 384 23.64 -2.08 -0.38
N PHE A 385 23.47 -3.32 0.07
CA PHE A 385 24.48 -4.36 0.00
C PHE A 385 24.01 -5.56 -0.83
N ALA A 386 24.89 -6.12 -1.66
CA ALA A 386 24.62 -7.38 -2.37
C ALA A 386 25.27 -8.54 -1.62
N TYR A 387 24.48 -9.28 -0.86
CA TYR A 387 24.95 -10.48 -0.17
C TYR A 387 25.32 -11.61 -1.14
N GLN A 388 26.15 -12.53 -0.68
CA GLN A 388 26.51 -13.72 -1.46
C GLN A 388 25.26 -14.59 -1.73
N PRO A 389 25.15 -15.20 -2.92
CA PRO A 389 24.02 -16.08 -3.24
C PRO A 389 23.93 -17.23 -2.24
N VAL A 390 22.71 -17.56 -1.82
CA VAL A 390 22.48 -18.71 -0.95
C VAL A 390 22.12 -19.91 -1.81
N THR A 391 22.90 -20.99 -1.67
CA THR A 391 22.79 -22.23 -2.48
C THR A 391 22.35 -23.45 -1.67
N LEU A 392 22.40 -23.37 -0.34
CA LEU A 392 21.91 -24.43 0.53
C LEU A 392 20.44 -24.18 0.84
N LEU A 393 19.56 -24.85 0.09
CA LEU A 393 18.13 -24.82 0.32
C LEU A 393 17.63 -26.18 0.76
N TYR A 394 16.61 -26.14 1.60
CA TYR A 394 15.79 -27.28 1.95
C TYR A 394 14.37 -26.99 1.50
N PHE A 395 13.60 -28.01 1.18
CA PHE A 395 12.19 -27.88 0.84
C PHE A 395 11.33 -28.87 1.62
N MET A 396 10.05 -28.55 1.71
CA MET A 396 9.00 -29.38 2.28
C MET A 396 7.72 -29.10 1.50
N THR A 397 7.06 -30.15 1.02
CA THR A 397 5.81 -29.97 0.28
C THR A 397 4.70 -29.47 1.20
N LEU A 398 3.73 -28.73 0.65
CA LEU A 398 2.56 -28.32 1.43
C LEU A 398 1.86 -29.54 2.05
N TRP A 399 1.86 -30.68 1.36
CA TRP A 399 1.19 -31.91 1.78
C TRP A 399 1.80 -32.53 3.04
N GLU A 400 3.13 -32.51 3.17
CA GLU A 400 3.84 -32.94 4.37
C GLU A 400 3.60 -31.98 5.54
N PHE A 401 3.32 -30.72 5.25
CA PHE A 401 3.02 -29.71 6.25
C PHE A 401 1.56 -29.77 6.77
N LEU A 402 0.59 -30.16 5.94
CA LEU A 402 -0.83 -30.15 6.30
C LEU A 402 -1.18 -30.90 7.61
N PRO A 403 -0.60 -32.07 7.93
CA PRO A 403 -0.89 -32.78 9.18
C PRO A 403 -0.59 -31.96 10.44
N ASN A 404 0.36 -31.02 10.37
CA ASN A 404 0.72 -30.14 11.51
C ASN A 404 -0.26 -28.98 11.72
N LEU A 405 -1.21 -28.77 10.80
CA LEU A 405 -2.24 -27.76 10.96
C LEU A 405 -3.35 -28.27 11.89
N VAL A 406 -3.20 -27.96 13.18
CA VAL A 406 -4.10 -28.41 14.26
C VAL A 406 -5.57 -27.99 14.08
N LYS A 407 -5.85 -26.90 13.34
CA LYS A 407 -7.21 -26.34 13.20
C LYS A 407 -7.71 -26.45 11.76
N THR A 408 -8.52 -27.47 11.49
CA THR A 408 -9.24 -27.63 10.21
C THR A 408 -10.73 -27.34 10.38
N THR A 409 -11.34 -26.70 9.39
CA THR A 409 -12.78 -26.41 9.39
C THR A 409 -13.50 -27.41 8.51
N LYS A 410 -14.42 -28.19 9.06
CA LYS A 410 -15.30 -29.07 8.28
C LYS A 410 -16.60 -28.34 7.97
N SER A 411 -17.05 -28.38 6.72
CA SER A 411 -18.29 -27.74 6.29
C SER A 411 -18.95 -28.52 5.16
N SER A 412 -20.29 -28.57 5.15
CA SER A 412 -21.04 -29.16 4.04
C SER A 412 -21.04 -28.27 2.79
N LYS A 413 -20.80 -26.97 2.94
CA LYS A 413 -20.72 -25.98 1.87
C LYS A 413 -19.35 -25.31 1.85
N PRO A 414 -18.89 -24.81 0.70
CA PRO A 414 -17.71 -23.96 0.68
C PRO A 414 -17.96 -22.72 1.55
N LEU A 415 -16.95 -22.35 2.34
CA LEU A 415 -16.94 -21.14 3.15
C LEU A 415 -15.90 -20.19 2.58
N SER A 416 -16.22 -18.90 2.50
CA SER A 416 -15.22 -17.89 2.18
C SER A 416 -14.21 -17.73 3.32
N MET A 417 -13.06 -17.13 3.03
CA MET A 417 -11.98 -16.90 4.00
C MET A 417 -12.50 -16.14 5.23
N GLU A 418 -13.36 -15.14 5.03
CA GLU A 418 -13.92 -14.29 6.09
C GLU A 418 -14.94 -15.02 6.97
N GLN A 419 -15.52 -16.13 6.48
CA GLN A 419 -16.50 -16.93 7.22
C GLN A 419 -15.85 -18.00 8.12
N LEU A 420 -14.56 -18.25 7.96
CA LEU A 420 -13.85 -19.23 8.78
C LEU A 420 -13.89 -18.85 10.26
N ARG A 421 -13.88 -19.87 11.13
CA ARG A 421 -13.82 -19.69 12.59
C ARG A 421 -12.38 -19.62 13.09
N VAL A 422 -11.54 -18.83 12.40
CA VAL A 422 -10.15 -18.52 12.79
C VAL A 422 -10.06 -17.09 13.33
N ASN A 423 -8.92 -16.73 13.94
CA ASN A 423 -8.65 -15.39 14.50
C ASN A 423 -9.77 -14.86 15.39
N GLU A 424 -10.10 -15.60 16.45
CA GLU A 424 -11.19 -15.23 17.38
C GLU A 424 -12.56 -15.06 16.68
N ARG A 425 -12.80 -15.86 15.63
CA ARG A 425 -13.98 -15.79 14.76
C ARG A 425 -14.03 -14.54 13.86
N SER A 426 -12.93 -13.81 13.70
CA SER A 426 -12.84 -12.71 12.73
C SER A 426 -12.67 -13.22 11.29
N GLY A 427 -12.33 -14.51 11.11
CA GLY A 427 -12.08 -15.08 9.79
C GLY A 427 -10.63 -14.91 9.35
N GLN A 428 -10.32 -15.46 8.19
CA GLN A 428 -9.01 -15.38 7.56
C GLN A 428 -8.94 -14.12 6.68
N SER A 429 -8.01 -13.21 6.98
CA SER A 429 -7.87 -11.96 6.22
C SER A 429 -7.06 -12.14 4.94
N PHE A 430 -5.92 -12.82 5.02
CA PHE A 430 -4.92 -12.88 3.96
C PHE A 430 -4.41 -14.31 3.72
N GLY A 431 -3.57 -14.46 2.70
CA GLY A 431 -2.87 -15.71 2.39
C GLY A 431 -3.66 -16.64 1.47
N TYR A 432 -3.53 -17.93 1.75
CA TYR A 432 -4.10 -19.00 0.96
C TYR A 432 -5.12 -19.80 1.76
N ILE A 433 -6.03 -20.45 1.07
CA ILE A 433 -7.03 -21.33 1.66
C ILE A 433 -7.11 -22.60 0.82
N LEU A 434 -7.03 -23.75 1.48
CA LEU A 434 -7.08 -25.05 0.82
C LEU A 434 -8.42 -25.71 1.10
N TYR A 435 -9.13 -26.10 0.05
CA TYR A 435 -10.37 -26.88 0.12
C TYR A 435 -10.08 -28.30 -0.31
N GLU A 436 -10.31 -29.26 0.58
CA GLU A 436 -10.13 -30.69 0.35
C GLU A 436 -11.49 -31.39 0.35
N THR A 437 -11.76 -32.19 -0.68
CA THR A 437 -12.95 -33.03 -0.81
C THR A 437 -12.58 -34.37 -1.44
N VAL A 438 -13.43 -35.37 -1.26
CA VAL A 438 -13.27 -36.69 -1.89
C VAL A 438 -14.18 -36.78 -3.11
N ILE A 439 -13.65 -37.28 -4.23
CA ILE A 439 -14.41 -37.53 -5.46
C ILE A 439 -14.42 -39.02 -5.80
N PHE A 440 -15.53 -39.46 -6.40
CA PHE A 440 -15.76 -40.86 -6.77
C PHE A 440 -15.80 -41.09 -8.29
N SER A 441 -15.89 -40.03 -9.09
CA SER A 441 -15.85 -40.06 -10.56
C SER A 441 -14.92 -38.97 -11.09
N GLY A 442 -14.41 -39.16 -12.31
CA GLY A 442 -13.85 -38.06 -13.10
C GLY A 442 -14.99 -37.27 -13.75
N GLY A 443 -14.68 -36.14 -14.38
CA GLY A 443 -15.69 -35.28 -14.99
C GLY A 443 -15.23 -33.84 -15.17
N LEU A 444 -16.11 -33.00 -15.68
CA LEU A 444 -15.88 -31.57 -15.84
C LEU A 444 -16.13 -30.87 -14.49
N ILE A 445 -15.09 -30.26 -13.93
CA ILE A 445 -15.23 -29.36 -12.78
C ILE A 445 -15.55 -27.96 -13.28
N THR A 446 -16.61 -27.36 -12.73
CA THR A 446 -17.06 -26.01 -13.09
C THR A 446 -17.16 -25.15 -11.83
N SER A 447 -16.45 -24.03 -11.83
CA SER A 447 -16.47 -23.06 -10.72
C SER A 447 -17.61 -22.05 -10.80
N ARG A 448 -18.19 -21.86 -11.99
CA ARG A 448 -19.23 -20.85 -12.28
C ARG A 448 -18.87 -19.44 -11.77
N GLY A 449 -17.57 -19.10 -11.77
CA GLY A 449 -17.08 -17.79 -11.30
C GLY A 449 -17.08 -17.61 -9.78
N HIS A 450 -17.19 -18.69 -9.00
CA HIS A 450 -17.20 -18.64 -7.54
C HIS A 450 -15.82 -18.61 -6.88
N ILE A 451 -14.74 -18.66 -7.66
CA ILE A 451 -13.36 -18.59 -7.18
C ILE A 451 -12.90 -17.14 -7.13
N ARG A 452 -12.42 -16.69 -5.95
CA ARG A 452 -11.89 -15.35 -5.73
C ARG A 452 -10.54 -15.42 -4.99
N ASP A 453 -9.40 -15.06 -5.56
CA ASP A 453 -9.16 -14.48 -6.91
C ASP A 453 -8.56 -15.47 -7.89
N ARG A 454 -7.70 -16.37 -7.40
CA ARG A 454 -7.05 -17.40 -8.21
C ARG A 454 -7.10 -18.75 -7.50
N GLY A 455 -7.84 -19.70 -8.05
CA GLY A 455 -7.93 -21.11 -7.63
C GLY A 455 -6.78 -21.88 -8.28
N GLN A 456 -5.59 -21.57 -7.79
CA GLN A 456 -4.32 -21.78 -8.45
C GLN A 456 -4.08 -23.20 -8.94
N VAL A 457 -4.50 -24.19 -8.15
CA VAL A 457 -4.21 -25.56 -8.49
C VAL A 457 -5.29 -26.51 -7.99
N VAL A 458 -5.85 -27.25 -8.94
CA VAL A 458 -6.59 -28.47 -8.69
C VAL A 458 -5.59 -29.62 -8.62
N PHE A 459 -5.45 -30.23 -7.44
CA PHE A 459 -4.65 -31.44 -7.27
C PHE A 459 -5.55 -32.66 -7.12
N LEU A 460 -5.15 -33.75 -7.77
CA LEU A 460 -5.74 -35.06 -7.58
C LEU A 460 -4.68 -35.98 -6.96
N ASP A 461 -4.91 -36.40 -5.71
CA ASP A 461 -3.94 -37.17 -4.91
C ASP A 461 -2.51 -36.54 -4.91
N ASN A 462 -2.42 -35.21 -4.77
CA ASN A 462 -1.19 -34.39 -4.81
C ASN A 462 -0.60 -34.09 -6.20
N ILE A 463 -1.18 -34.63 -7.29
CA ILE A 463 -0.71 -34.36 -8.65
C ILE A 463 -1.42 -33.12 -9.19
N TYR A 464 -0.65 -32.14 -9.67
CA TYR A 464 -1.17 -30.93 -10.33
C TYR A 464 -1.95 -31.30 -11.59
N ILE A 465 -3.20 -30.84 -11.71
CA ILE A 465 -4.05 -31.05 -12.89
C ILE A 465 -4.15 -29.78 -13.73
N GLY A 466 -4.41 -28.63 -13.10
CA GLY A 466 -4.63 -27.38 -13.81
C GLY A 466 -5.04 -26.22 -12.91
N LEU A 467 -5.20 -25.06 -13.56
CA LEU A 467 -5.56 -23.79 -12.94
C LEU A 467 -7.05 -23.50 -13.14
N LEU A 468 -7.75 -23.13 -12.07
CA LEU A 468 -9.10 -22.56 -12.14
C LEU A 468 -9.05 -21.11 -11.64
N ASP A 469 -9.48 -20.16 -12.44
CA ASP A 469 -9.55 -18.75 -12.05
C ASP A 469 -10.82 -18.09 -12.57
N GLN A 470 -10.88 -16.75 -12.51
CA GLN A 470 -12.05 -16.01 -13.00
C GLN A 470 -12.20 -16.12 -14.53
N SER A 471 -11.11 -16.31 -15.26
CA SER A 471 -11.09 -16.44 -16.73
C SER A 471 -11.29 -17.90 -17.16
N ASN A 472 -10.74 -18.85 -16.42
CA ASN A 472 -10.79 -20.29 -16.65
C ASN A 472 -11.69 -20.95 -15.60
N SER A 473 -12.99 -21.02 -15.92
CA SER A 473 -14.01 -21.53 -14.98
C SER A 473 -14.26 -23.03 -15.06
N GLU A 474 -13.64 -23.72 -16.02
CA GLU A 474 -13.84 -25.14 -16.31
C GLU A 474 -12.51 -25.88 -16.43
N LEU A 475 -12.43 -27.09 -15.88
CA LEU A 475 -11.26 -27.97 -15.98
C LEU A 475 -11.74 -29.42 -16.07
N LEU A 476 -11.06 -30.24 -16.86
CA LEU A 476 -11.41 -31.66 -17.00
C LEU A 476 -10.58 -32.50 -16.03
N LEU A 477 -11.24 -33.33 -15.22
CA LEU A 477 -10.60 -34.23 -14.26
C LEU A 477 -10.64 -35.67 -14.76
N TYR A 478 -9.46 -36.25 -14.98
CA TYR A 478 -9.31 -37.67 -15.29
C TYR A 478 -9.07 -38.45 -14.00
N LYS A 479 -10.06 -39.28 -13.61
CA LYS A 479 -9.93 -40.15 -12.45
C LYS A 479 -9.16 -41.42 -12.83
N ASP A 480 -8.26 -41.84 -11.95
CA ASP A 480 -7.63 -43.14 -12.04
C ASP A 480 -8.69 -44.24 -11.80
N VAL A 481 -8.94 -45.05 -12.84
CA VAL A 481 -9.95 -46.12 -12.83
C VAL A 481 -9.62 -47.20 -11.80
N SER A 482 -8.33 -47.34 -11.41
CA SER A 482 -7.91 -48.30 -10.38
C SER A 482 -8.31 -47.88 -8.96
N LYS A 483 -8.60 -46.60 -8.72
CA LYS A 483 -8.92 -46.07 -7.39
C LYS A 483 -10.42 -45.93 -7.18
N LYS A 484 -10.92 -46.43 -6.04
CA LYS A 484 -12.34 -46.25 -5.66
C LYS A 484 -12.70 -44.78 -5.44
N SER A 485 -11.82 -44.02 -4.81
CA SER A 485 -11.97 -42.59 -4.55
C SER A 485 -10.62 -41.88 -4.65
N GLN A 486 -10.64 -40.59 -4.95
CA GLN A 486 -9.45 -39.74 -4.98
C GLN A 486 -9.69 -38.45 -4.20
N ILE A 487 -8.62 -37.88 -3.67
CA ILE A 487 -8.68 -36.63 -2.93
C ILE A 487 -8.48 -35.48 -3.91
N LEU A 488 -9.49 -34.63 -4.03
CA LEU A 488 -9.47 -33.38 -4.76
C LEU A 488 -9.09 -32.25 -3.81
N ARG A 489 -8.05 -31.49 -4.15
CA ARG A 489 -7.62 -30.31 -3.40
C ARG A 489 -7.63 -29.08 -4.29
N ILE A 490 -8.21 -27.99 -3.81
CA ILE A 490 -8.27 -26.70 -4.49
C ILE A 490 -7.55 -25.69 -3.60
N LEU A 491 -6.36 -25.27 -4.00
CA LEU A 491 -5.61 -24.22 -3.34
C LEU A 491 -6.03 -22.87 -3.94
N VAL A 492 -6.64 -21.99 -3.14
CA VAL A 492 -7.07 -20.65 -3.57
C VAL A 492 -6.21 -19.59 -2.89
N GLU A 493 -5.70 -18.67 -3.68
CA GLU A 493 -4.96 -17.50 -3.21
C GLU A 493 -5.89 -16.27 -3.16
N ASN A 494 -5.85 -15.56 -2.03
CA ASN A 494 -6.28 -14.16 -1.98
C ASN A 494 -5.15 -13.27 -2.49
N GLN A 495 -5.34 -12.62 -3.65
CA GLN A 495 -4.33 -11.76 -4.27
C GLN A 495 -4.35 -10.31 -3.77
N GLY A 496 -5.23 -10.00 -2.82
CA GLY A 496 -5.49 -8.67 -2.29
C GLY A 496 -6.81 -8.14 -2.84
N ARG A 497 -7.73 -7.70 -1.98
CA ARG A 497 -9.08 -7.19 -2.30
C ARG A 497 -9.03 -5.87 -3.06
N LEU A 498 -10.09 -5.58 -3.81
CA LEU A 498 -10.23 -4.29 -4.51
C LEU A 498 -10.03 -3.10 -3.57
N THR A 499 -9.22 -2.15 -4.04
CA THR A 499 -8.82 -0.96 -3.28
C THR A 499 -9.90 0.11 -3.29
N SER A 500 -10.69 0.18 -4.37
CA SER A 500 -11.67 1.22 -4.64
C SER A 500 -12.86 0.71 -5.47
N GLY A 501 -13.87 1.55 -5.65
CA GLY A 501 -15.08 1.24 -6.42
C GLY A 501 -16.23 0.67 -5.59
N GLN A 502 -17.39 0.49 -6.24
CA GLN A 502 -18.61 0.01 -5.58
C GLN A 502 -18.58 -1.49 -5.28
N ASP A 503 -17.75 -2.24 -6.01
CA ASP A 503 -17.63 -3.69 -5.90
C ASP A 503 -16.82 -4.17 -4.70
N ILE A 504 -16.21 -3.28 -3.90
CA ILE A 504 -15.51 -3.63 -2.66
C ILE A 504 -16.39 -4.46 -1.68
N ASN A 505 -17.71 -4.32 -1.75
CA ASN A 505 -18.66 -5.11 -0.94
C ASN A 505 -18.75 -6.59 -1.34
N LYS A 506 -18.29 -6.94 -2.54
CA LYS A 506 -18.33 -8.30 -3.12
C LYS A 506 -17.02 -9.05 -2.93
N GLU A 507 -16.00 -8.43 -2.34
CA GLU A 507 -14.62 -8.90 -2.24
C GLU A 507 -14.38 -9.98 -1.15
N ARG A 508 -15.30 -10.95 -1.05
CA ARG A 508 -15.09 -12.16 -0.24
C ARG A 508 -14.17 -13.11 -0.99
N LYS A 509 -13.19 -13.69 -0.30
CA LYS A 509 -12.10 -14.48 -0.92
C LYS A 509 -12.22 -15.96 -0.62
N GLY A 510 -11.55 -16.79 -1.41
CA GLY A 510 -11.70 -18.24 -1.42
C GLY A 510 -12.81 -18.69 -2.36
N LEU A 511 -13.60 -19.68 -1.93
CA LEU A 511 -14.80 -20.15 -2.62
C LEU A 511 -16.03 -19.41 -2.07
N THR A 512 -16.65 -18.61 -2.93
CA THR A 512 -17.84 -17.80 -2.60
C THR A 512 -19.16 -18.53 -2.83
N GLY A 513 -19.12 -19.67 -3.53
CA GLY A 513 -20.27 -20.49 -3.90
C GLY A 513 -19.85 -21.93 -4.20
N ASP A 514 -20.84 -22.79 -4.50
CA ASP A 514 -20.62 -24.21 -4.76
C ASP A 514 -19.77 -24.44 -6.04
N ILE A 515 -18.88 -25.43 -5.97
CA ILE A 515 -18.14 -25.95 -7.13
C ILE A 515 -18.81 -27.25 -7.56
N TYR A 516 -18.93 -27.46 -8.87
CA TYR A 516 -19.69 -28.57 -9.44
C TYR A 516 -18.75 -29.54 -10.16
N LEU A 517 -19.01 -30.83 -10.03
CA LEU A 517 -18.45 -31.90 -10.86
C LEU A 517 -19.62 -32.52 -11.64
N ASP A 518 -19.61 -32.41 -12.97
CA ASP A 518 -20.70 -32.87 -13.84
C ASP A 518 -22.09 -32.45 -13.34
N LYS A 519 -22.22 -31.16 -12.98
CA LYS A 519 -23.45 -30.52 -12.44
C LYS A 519 -23.83 -30.93 -11.01
N SER A 520 -23.08 -31.81 -10.35
CA SER A 520 -23.29 -32.18 -8.94
C SER A 520 -22.40 -31.33 -8.02
N PRO A 521 -22.93 -30.70 -6.96
CA PRO A 521 -22.11 -29.88 -6.07
C PRO A 521 -21.15 -30.75 -5.24
N LEU A 522 -19.87 -30.36 -5.20
CA LEU A 522 -18.83 -31.02 -4.43
C LEU A 522 -19.01 -30.76 -2.92
N ARG A 523 -19.17 -31.82 -2.14
CA ARG A 523 -19.39 -31.78 -0.69
C ARG A 523 -18.99 -33.13 -0.05
N PRO A 524 -18.61 -33.19 1.24
CA PRO A 524 -18.29 -32.07 2.13
C PRO A 524 -16.85 -31.59 1.96
N PHE A 525 -16.55 -30.38 2.45
CA PHE A 525 -15.20 -29.82 2.42
C PHE A 525 -14.51 -29.88 3.79
N LYS A 526 -13.22 -30.22 3.76
CA LYS A 526 -12.25 -29.95 4.82
C LYS A 526 -11.39 -28.76 4.39
N ILE A 527 -11.41 -27.70 5.18
CA ILE A 527 -10.84 -26.39 4.82
C ILE A 527 -9.66 -26.07 5.73
N TYR A 528 -8.53 -25.70 5.14
CA TYR A 528 -7.30 -25.31 5.83
C TYR A 528 -6.98 -23.83 5.58
N SER A 529 -6.72 -23.10 6.66
CA SER A 529 -6.33 -21.69 6.63
C SER A 529 -4.80 -21.56 6.61
N LEU A 530 -4.26 -20.97 5.55
CA LEU A 530 -2.82 -20.75 5.35
C LEU A 530 -2.56 -19.24 5.28
N GLU A 531 -2.55 -18.57 6.43
CA GLU A 531 -2.55 -17.10 6.50
C GLU A 531 -1.28 -16.44 5.98
N MET A 532 -0.16 -17.16 6.01
CA MET A 532 1.18 -16.67 5.66
C MET A 532 1.57 -15.36 6.38
N ASN A 533 0.93 -15.06 7.51
CA ASN A 533 1.29 -13.94 8.37
C ASN A 533 2.49 -14.30 9.26
N ASN A 534 3.04 -13.32 9.98
CA ASN A 534 4.20 -13.51 10.84
C ASN A 534 3.98 -14.64 11.87
N ILE A 535 2.78 -14.72 12.46
CA ILE A 535 2.41 -15.76 13.44
C ILE A 535 2.42 -17.15 12.79
N PHE A 536 1.95 -17.28 11.55
CA PHE A 536 1.94 -18.53 10.81
C PHE A 536 3.35 -19.01 10.48
N ILE A 537 4.22 -18.10 10.02
CA ILE A 537 5.61 -18.43 9.62
C ILE A 537 6.50 -18.74 10.82
N GLN A 538 6.21 -18.16 11.99
CA GLN A 538 6.98 -18.41 13.22
C GLN A 538 6.64 -19.75 13.89
N ARG A 539 5.66 -20.50 13.37
CA ARG A 539 5.32 -21.83 13.91
C ARG A 539 6.46 -22.81 13.72
N GLU A 540 6.44 -23.86 14.53
CA GLU A 540 7.34 -24.99 14.36
C GLU A 540 6.95 -25.76 13.10
N PHE A 541 7.89 -25.83 12.16
CA PHE A 541 7.80 -26.69 10.99
C PHE A 541 8.24 -28.11 11.39
N PRO A 542 7.66 -29.15 10.79
CA PRO A 542 8.14 -30.52 11.03
C PRO A 542 9.61 -30.67 10.60
N ASN A 543 10.32 -31.62 11.19
CA ASN A 543 11.72 -31.92 10.86
C ASN A 543 11.88 -32.71 9.55
N SER A 544 10.92 -32.60 8.63
CA SER A 544 10.88 -33.33 7.35
C SER A 544 11.46 -32.51 6.18
N TRP A 545 12.43 -31.65 6.44
CA TRP A 545 13.08 -30.83 5.43
C TRP A 545 14.00 -31.69 4.55
N GLN A 546 13.75 -31.66 3.24
CA GLN A 546 14.56 -32.37 2.24
C GLN A 546 15.52 -31.41 1.56
N ARG A 547 16.74 -31.84 1.26
CA ARG A 547 17.71 -30.98 0.57
C ARG A 547 17.28 -30.78 -0.88
N VAL A 548 17.33 -29.54 -1.37
CA VAL A 548 17.11 -29.23 -2.79
C VAL A 548 18.34 -29.71 -3.58
N THR A 549 18.13 -30.67 -4.49
CA THR A 549 19.16 -31.20 -5.41
C THR A 549 18.82 -30.94 -6.88
N SER A 550 17.58 -30.59 -7.16
CA SER A 550 17.05 -30.26 -8.47
C SER A 550 15.83 -29.33 -8.29
N GLN A 551 15.33 -28.79 -9.40
CA GLN A 551 14.13 -27.95 -9.38
C GLN A 551 12.92 -28.68 -8.80
N VAL A 552 12.35 -28.10 -7.75
CA VAL A 552 11.19 -28.63 -7.03
C VAL A 552 9.91 -27.95 -7.54
N GLN A 553 8.90 -28.76 -7.84
CA GLN A 553 7.57 -28.28 -8.21
C GLN A 553 6.76 -27.96 -6.93
N GLY A 554 6.12 -26.79 -6.93
CA GLY A 554 5.25 -26.33 -5.86
C GLY A 554 3.90 -27.06 -5.83
N PRO A 555 3.11 -26.89 -4.75
CA PRO A 555 3.27 -25.92 -3.68
C PRO A 555 4.17 -26.46 -2.56
N ALA A 556 5.24 -25.73 -2.24
CA ALA A 556 6.23 -26.14 -1.25
C ALA A 556 6.80 -24.95 -0.48
N PHE A 557 7.20 -25.22 0.77
CA PHE A 557 8.01 -24.31 1.55
C PHE A 557 9.49 -24.58 1.27
N PHE A 558 10.27 -23.53 1.13
CA PHE A 558 11.72 -23.54 0.99
C PHE A 558 12.34 -22.85 2.19
N LEU A 559 13.37 -23.45 2.78
CA LEU A 559 14.11 -22.96 3.92
C LEU A 559 15.56 -22.74 3.52
N SER A 560 16.09 -21.58 3.89
CA SER A 560 17.50 -21.27 3.70
C SER A 560 18.04 -20.32 4.77
N TYR A 561 19.34 -20.10 4.75
CA TYR A 561 20.04 -19.29 5.75
C TYR A 561 20.99 -18.29 5.10
N LEU A 562 20.73 -17.00 5.31
CA LEU A 562 21.57 -15.89 4.88
C LEU A 562 22.56 -15.51 5.98
N LYS A 563 23.84 -15.39 5.65
CA LYS A 563 24.84 -14.81 6.55
C LYS A 563 24.99 -13.31 6.30
N ALA A 564 24.61 -12.49 7.28
CA ALA A 564 24.74 -11.05 7.23
C ALA A 564 25.94 -10.56 8.07
N GLY A 565 26.58 -9.49 7.62
CA GLY A 565 27.63 -8.79 8.37
C GLY A 565 27.09 -8.03 9.59
N ASP A 566 27.98 -7.35 10.30
CA ASP A 566 27.66 -6.53 11.48
C ASP A 566 28.15 -5.08 11.27
N PRO A 567 27.26 -4.07 11.19
CA PRO A 567 25.79 -4.21 11.19
C PRO A 567 25.26 -4.75 9.84
N PRO A 568 24.09 -5.41 9.84
CA PRO A 568 23.43 -5.79 8.61
C PRO A 568 22.97 -4.56 7.81
N GLN A 569 22.89 -4.70 6.48
CA GLN A 569 22.54 -3.63 5.55
C GLN A 569 21.31 -4.01 4.72
N ASP A 570 20.63 -2.99 4.20
CA ASP A 570 19.50 -3.17 3.30
C ASP A 570 19.93 -3.88 2.01
N THR A 571 19.09 -4.76 1.47
CA THR A 571 19.37 -5.50 0.22
C THR A 571 18.10 -5.76 -0.58
N PHE A 572 18.25 -6.20 -1.83
CA PHE A 572 17.16 -6.67 -2.67
C PHE A 572 17.35 -8.15 -3.00
N MET A 573 16.35 -8.99 -2.70
CA MET A 573 16.33 -10.39 -3.09
C MET A 573 15.79 -10.52 -4.53
N LYS A 574 16.55 -11.16 -5.42
CA LYS A 574 16.11 -11.40 -6.80
C LYS A 574 15.19 -12.61 -6.87
N ILE A 575 14.14 -12.51 -7.70
CA ILE A 575 13.14 -13.58 -7.87
C ILE A 575 13.40 -14.43 -9.13
N GLN A 576 14.46 -14.13 -9.89
CA GLN A 576 14.83 -14.91 -11.08
C GLN A 576 14.97 -16.39 -10.73
N GLY A 577 14.32 -17.25 -11.52
CA GLY A 577 14.27 -18.70 -11.29
C GLY A 577 13.10 -19.18 -10.43
N TRP A 578 12.46 -18.27 -9.70
CA TRP A 578 11.28 -18.54 -8.87
C TRP A 578 9.99 -18.21 -9.63
N GLY A 579 8.92 -18.95 -9.36
CA GLY A 579 7.65 -18.81 -10.07
C GLY A 579 6.76 -17.76 -9.42
N LYS A 580 6.15 -18.11 -8.31
CA LYS A 580 5.22 -17.23 -7.59
C LYS A 580 5.06 -17.67 -6.14
N GLY A 581 4.98 -16.70 -5.23
CA GLY A 581 4.71 -17.02 -3.85
C GLY A 581 4.91 -15.88 -2.86
N VAL A 582 5.30 -16.25 -1.63
CA VAL A 582 5.49 -15.32 -0.50
C VAL A 582 6.84 -15.57 0.16
N ILE A 583 7.56 -14.50 0.50
CA ILE A 583 8.86 -14.56 1.18
C ILE A 583 8.75 -14.03 2.60
N SER A 584 9.48 -14.66 3.51
CA SER A 584 9.68 -14.20 4.87
C SER A 584 11.14 -14.32 5.30
N ILE A 585 11.55 -13.43 6.19
CA ILE A 585 12.89 -13.42 6.79
C ILE A 585 12.78 -13.23 8.30
N ASN A 586 13.45 -14.08 9.07
CA ASN A 586 13.41 -14.09 10.53
C ASN A 586 11.97 -14.00 11.10
N GLY A 587 11.02 -14.68 10.46
CA GLY A 587 9.62 -14.68 10.88
C GLY A 587 8.82 -13.41 10.54
N ARG A 588 9.35 -12.50 9.72
CA ARG A 588 8.67 -11.31 9.19
C ARG A 588 8.40 -11.50 7.70
N SER A 589 7.14 -11.33 7.27
CA SER A 589 6.76 -11.46 5.86
C SER A 589 7.23 -10.24 5.06
N LEU A 590 8.04 -10.46 4.02
CA LEU A 590 8.48 -9.42 3.09
C LEU A 590 7.37 -9.09 2.09
N GLY A 591 6.70 -10.12 1.58
CA GLY A 591 5.52 -9.98 0.75
C GLY A 591 5.51 -10.96 -0.41
N ARG A 592 4.77 -10.63 -1.47
CA ARG A 592 4.57 -11.50 -2.64
C ARG A 592 5.71 -11.33 -3.64
N TYR A 593 5.95 -12.36 -4.42
CA TYR A 593 6.70 -12.28 -5.67
C TYR A 593 5.98 -13.04 -6.77
N TRP A 594 6.20 -12.63 -8.02
CA TRP A 594 5.65 -13.29 -9.19
C TRP A 594 6.52 -13.00 -10.42
N ASN A 595 6.90 -14.06 -11.13
CA ASN A 595 7.74 -14.00 -12.33
C ASN A 595 7.13 -13.26 -13.54
N ILE A 596 5.85 -12.87 -13.51
CA ILE A 596 5.25 -12.08 -14.58
C ILE A 596 5.64 -10.60 -14.52
N GLY A 597 6.34 -10.17 -13.46
CA GLY A 597 6.79 -8.79 -13.29
C GLY A 597 5.64 -7.80 -13.07
N PRO A 598 5.91 -6.48 -13.09
CA PRO A 598 7.19 -5.89 -13.49
C PRO A 598 8.26 -5.95 -12.39
N GLN A 599 7.85 -6.16 -11.13
CA GLN A 599 8.76 -6.32 -10.01
C GLN A 599 9.54 -7.66 -10.08
N GLU A 600 10.87 -7.59 -10.13
CA GLU A 600 11.79 -8.73 -10.16
C GLU A 600 12.65 -8.87 -8.89
N THR A 601 12.57 -7.88 -7.99
CA THR A 601 13.26 -7.91 -6.71
C THR A 601 12.34 -7.57 -5.55
N VAL A 602 12.56 -8.20 -4.40
CA VAL A 602 11.85 -7.92 -3.15
C VAL A 602 12.80 -7.24 -2.16
N PHE A 603 12.38 -6.09 -1.62
CA PHE A 603 13.16 -5.33 -0.65
C PHE A 603 13.30 -6.10 0.68
N VAL A 604 14.53 -6.14 1.20
CA VAL A 604 14.87 -6.75 2.48
C VAL A 604 15.49 -5.67 3.38
N PRO A 605 14.76 -5.19 4.39
CA PRO A 605 15.31 -4.24 5.34
C PRO A 605 16.42 -4.88 6.19
N GLY A 606 17.59 -4.25 6.25
CA GLY A 606 18.69 -4.62 7.14
C GLY A 606 18.29 -4.57 8.61
N SER A 607 17.33 -3.72 8.97
CA SER A 607 16.74 -3.69 10.32
C SER A 607 15.95 -4.95 10.70
N TRP A 608 15.59 -5.80 9.73
CA TRP A 608 14.93 -7.10 9.96
C TRP A 608 15.93 -8.26 9.90
N LEU A 609 17.19 -7.97 9.57
CA LEU A 609 18.31 -8.88 9.67
C LEU A 609 18.97 -8.76 11.05
N GLN A 610 19.66 -9.81 11.45
CA GLN A 610 20.54 -9.85 12.60
C GLN A 610 21.97 -10.17 12.14
N PRO A 611 23.01 -9.72 12.87
CA PRO A 611 24.38 -10.15 12.63
C PRO A 611 24.49 -11.69 12.61
N GLY A 612 25.22 -12.23 11.63
CA GLY A 612 25.36 -13.68 11.47
C GLY A 612 24.21 -14.31 10.71
N VAL A 613 23.59 -15.36 11.27
CA VAL A 613 22.68 -16.25 10.53
C VAL A 613 21.23 -15.75 10.57
N ASN A 614 20.62 -15.63 9.39
CA ASN A 614 19.25 -15.16 9.18
C ASN A 614 18.44 -16.24 8.46
N LYS A 615 17.26 -16.57 8.97
CA LYS A 615 16.39 -17.63 8.42
C LYS A 615 15.50 -17.06 7.33
N ILE A 616 15.54 -17.64 6.14
CA ILE A 616 14.66 -17.32 5.02
C ILE A 616 13.68 -18.47 4.84
N ILE A 617 12.38 -18.16 4.80
CA ILE A 617 11.34 -19.11 4.39
C ILE A 617 10.58 -18.52 3.20
N MET A 618 10.49 -19.29 2.12
CA MET A 618 9.71 -18.95 0.93
C MET A 618 8.60 -20.00 0.74
N PHE A 619 7.38 -19.58 0.49
CA PHE A 619 6.32 -20.47 -0.01
C PHE A 619 6.22 -20.26 -1.51
N GLU A 620 6.51 -21.28 -2.31
CA GLU A 620 6.49 -21.26 -3.78
C GLU A 620 5.37 -22.16 -4.30
N GLU A 621 4.58 -21.63 -5.23
CA GLU A 621 3.38 -22.28 -5.75
C GLU A 621 3.63 -23.09 -7.02
N LEU A 622 4.59 -22.66 -7.85
CA LEU A 622 4.82 -23.18 -9.19
C LEU A 622 6.14 -23.94 -9.23
N LYS A 623 7.25 -23.21 -9.26
CA LYS A 623 8.57 -23.79 -9.51
C LYS A 623 9.62 -23.04 -8.71
N GLY A 624 10.35 -23.78 -7.88
CA GLY A 624 11.45 -23.24 -7.09
C GLY A 624 12.79 -23.39 -7.80
N ASP A 625 13.68 -22.43 -7.57
CA ASP A 625 15.07 -22.48 -8.01
C ASP A 625 15.99 -23.10 -6.93
N GLU A 626 17.23 -23.36 -7.32
CA GLU A 626 18.28 -23.91 -6.46
C GLU A 626 19.10 -22.84 -5.75
N LYS A 627 18.86 -21.55 -6.02
CA LYS A 627 19.63 -20.43 -5.49
C LYS A 627 18.77 -19.20 -5.22
N ILE A 628 19.20 -18.41 -4.24
CA ILE A 628 18.65 -17.08 -3.96
C ILE A 628 19.77 -16.05 -4.17
N HIS A 629 19.52 -15.09 -5.04
CA HIS A 629 20.48 -14.02 -5.36
C HIS A 629 20.08 -12.70 -4.70
N PHE A 630 21.08 -11.86 -4.41
CA PHE A 630 20.89 -10.53 -3.83
C PHE A 630 21.48 -9.45 -4.73
N SER A 631 20.96 -8.23 -4.60
CA SER A 631 21.30 -7.06 -5.43
C SER A 631 21.36 -5.80 -4.58
N THR A 632 22.17 -4.83 -5.03
CA THR A 632 22.18 -3.47 -4.47
C THR A 632 21.08 -2.58 -5.08
N LYS A 633 20.52 -2.96 -6.22
CA LYS A 633 19.49 -2.17 -6.93
C LYS A 633 18.18 -2.93 -7.02
N ALA A 634 17.09 -2.18 -6.90
CA ALA A 634 15.76 -2.66 -7.24
C ALA A 634 15.66 -2.91 -8.75
N GLN A 635 14.99 -3.99 -9.13
CA GLN A 635 14.58 -4.25 -10.50
C GLN A 635 13.04 -4.27 -10.49
N LEU A 636 12.45 -3.15 -10.89
CA LEU A 636 11.00 -2.93 -10.88
C LEU A 636 10.38 -3.02 -12.28
N GLY A 637 11.15 -3.44 -13.29
CA GLY A 637 10.74 -3.52 -14.68
C GLY A 637 11.06 -2.26 -15.48
N HIS A 638 10.72 -2.29 -16.77
CA HIS A 638 10.87 -1.19 -17.72
C HIS A 638 9.51 -0.62 -18.14
#